data_AF-A0A0C1BW84-F1
#
_entry.id   AF-A0A0C1BW84-F1
#
_cell.length_a   1.000
_cell.length_b   1.000
_cell.length_c   1.000
_cell.angle_alpha   90.00
_cell.angle_beta   90.00
_cell.angle_gamma   90.00
#
_symmetry.space_group_name_H-M   'P 1'
#
loop_
_entity.id
_entity.type
_entity.pdbx_description
1 polymer ?
#
loop_
_entity_poly.entity_id
_entity_poly.type
_entity_poly.pdbx_seq_one_letter_code
_entity_poly.pdbx_strand_id
1 'polypeptide(L)'
;MAPCAASEYGSLTHRACGKGRRKLGHVPTMLKRLGVCFRRLSYEEGNRTRPHGDRTRCISSDDVPWPDKKEGLAQRLPNMSPTKDNNDHDPQHAEHIELSAENSGKITWSELWEHKRVLAWCLFIFLLPTNFGYENSTVGNLLAVESFLHQFGVEISPGVREVRATDQQILNAATTVGLFCSAFATGFISDIMGRKKTIIVGCLLCVAGIITQFFSNTIMQLFGGKLLGAFGFGLGHSLGPVFVAELAPVKVRGLCLALVNTMIVLGQWLNSAAVLGSSGRSDSLGWRIPIITQVIPPGLLLIGLPFLAESPSWLLMKGRPEEAAESCRRFNGPKFDVDAAMAITAAAVAQEQELSRTGSAWLDCFRGSDGRRTLIVCMVYIAQQLVGINFVSGYLTYYFKLAGVNDAIALAQAAFAIQLFGNICSWPLVDRLGRRPMIVGGMFIMTGGLLLIGLISLSSSAPALKATVAFMTVWGFLYQATLGAVAYAVGGETPSPLLRQKTYSINIMSATAVSCAVLQIMPYLLNKDEADLGGKICFVFFGLSLPMCGYLYFCLPELKGRTVAEIQEMFQAGLAARKFGDYVSQSQAGLEMVMVMEVNRVKGSTEIGNQQVGPIGLGLMGLTWRANPVSEELAFETLRTALENGCNLWNGGEFYGPPEYNTLVLLERYFERYPEDAEKVVLNIKGGINLKTLKPEGDTEGTRRTVEDSVAQLKGRKKIDQFEFARRDQKVPMEETFGVLNEFVNAGKIGGVALSEVRAETIHEAVKHTKVVAVEVELSMFTTDPLKNGVAAACAQYGIPLVAYSPIGRGLLTGQIRKFDDLPSDSSLRTYPRFQPENFEINMELVRKVEELAAKKGCTSAQFAINWVRALSNRPGMPTIIPIPGATTSVRVEENSKVIEITEDDFAAVDAILAKFTTAGGRYPAHIPLNT
;
A
#
# COMPACT_ATOMS: atom_id res chain seq x y z
N MET A 1 35.04 22.82 49.95
CA MET A 1 36.39 22.21 49.99
C MET A 1 36.24 20.77 49.54
N ALA A 2 36.75 20.44 48.35
CA ALA A 2 37.07 19.06 47.93
C ALA A 2 38.30 18.58 48.76
N PRO A 3 38.73 17.29 48.80
CA PRO A 3 38.87 16.30 47.70
C PRO A 3 38.36 14.87 48.08
N CYS A 4 38.11 13.85 47.22
CA CYS A 4 38.71 13.29 45.99
C CYS A 4 39.33 11.88 46.25
N ALA A 5 39.00 10.92 45.36
CA ALA A 5 39.80 9.75 44.91
C ALA A 5 40.18 8.66 45.94
N ALA A 6 40.37 7.38 45.61
CA ALA A 6 40.26 6.55 44.41
C ALA A 6 40.46 5.07 44.80
N SER A 7 40.07 4.17 43.88
CA SER A 7 40.63 2.83 43.57
C SER A 7 40.76 1.76 44.67
N GLU A 8 40.22 0.56 44.40
CA GLU A 8 41.06 -0.63 44.17
C GLU A 8 40.25 -1.79 43.56
N TYR A 9 40.79 -2.33 42.45
CA TYR A 9 40.42 -3.61 41.85
C TYR A 9 41.39 -4.66 42.40
N GLY A 10 40.88 -5.80 42.87
CA GLY A 10 41.70 -6.92 43.32
C GLY A 10 40.92 -8.23 43.28
N SER A 11 41.16 -9.01 42.23
CA SER A 11 40.73 -10.39 42.02
C SER A 11 41.14 -11.34 43.16
N LEU A 12 40.32 -12.36 43.48
CA LEU A 12 40.81 -13.69 43.86
C LEU A 12 39.70 -14.75 43.81
N THR A 13 40.06 -15.88 43.23
CA THR A 13 39.24 -17.05 42.90
C THR A 13 39.27 -18.12 44.00
N HIS A 14 38.22 -18.95 44.00
CA HIS A 14 38.12 -20.35 44.41
C HIS A 14 37.85 -20.81 45.87
N ARG A 15 36.75 -21.60 45.94
CA ARG A 15 36.46 -22.79 46.77
C ARG A 15 36.08 -22.59 48.25
N ALA A 16 34.85 -23.00 48.59
CA ALA A 16 34.61 -24.16 49.46
C ALA A 16 33.13 -24.59 49.43
N CYS A 17 32.92 -25.90 49.25
CA CYS A 17 31.65 -26.61 49.35
C CYS A 17 31.47 -27.13 50.79
N GLY A 18 30.26 -27.06 51.36
CA GLY A 18 29.97 -27.48 52.73
C GLY A 18 28.52 -27.88 53.00
N LYS A 19 28.22 -29.15 52.72
CA LYS A 19 27.22 -30.08 53.30
C LYS A 19 26.14 -29.58 54.29
N GLY A 20 24.90 -30.07 54.10
CA GLY A 20 23.93 -30.24 55.20
C GLY A 20 22.53 -30.73 54.78
N ARG A 21 22.31 -32.05 54.80
CA ARG A 21 21.03 -32.76 54.52
C ARG A 21 20.02 -32.68 55.69
N ARG A 22 18.73 -32.86 55.35
CA ARG A 22 17.59 -33.55 56.04
C ARG A 22 16.35 -32.62 56.12
N LYS A 23 15.09 -33.03 55.92
CA LYS A 23 14.41 -34.35 55.85
C LYS A 23 13.04 -34.18 55.17
N LEU A 24 12.53 -35.25 54.55
CA LEU A 24 11.19 -35.41 53.98
C LEU A 24 10.06 -35.60 55.03
N GLY A 25 8.82 -35.27 54.63
CA GLY A 25 7.55 -35.86 55.11
C GLY A 25 6.37 -35.39 54.24
N HIS A 26 5.97 -36.15 53.20
CA HIS A 26 4.70 -36.93 53.05
C HIS A 26 3.37 -36.13 52.85
N VAL A 27 3.01 -35.88 51.57
CA VAL A 27 1.89 -36.44 50.74
C VAL A 27 0.60 -36.88 51.51
N PRO A 28 -0.68 -36.56 51.08
CA PRO A 28 -1.23 -36.99 49.79
C PRO A 28 -2.28 -36.13 49.03
N THR A 29 -2.11 -36.15 47.69
CA THR A 29 -3.05 -36.66 46.66
C THR A 29 -4.51 -36.16 46.60
N MET A 30 -4.78 -35.22 45.70
CA MET A 30 -5.95 -35.24 44.81
C MET A 30 -5.75 -34.20 43.69
N LEU A 31 -5.39 -34.65 42.48
CA LEU A 31 -5.67 -34.04 41.17
C LEU A 31 -4.79 -34.69 40.09
N LYS A 32 -4.87 -36.02 39.98
CA LYS A 32 -4.61 -36.76 38.74
C LYS A 32 -5.88 -36.67 37.87
N ARG A 33 -6.16 -35.52 37.29
CA ARG A 33 -7.07 -35.36 36.14
C ARG A 33 -6.61 -34.15 35.36
N LEU A 34 -5.76 -34.40 34.36
CA LEU A 34 -5.59 -33.71 33.08
C LEU A 34 -4.17 -34.02 32.61
N GLY A 35 -4.06 -35.11 31.86
CA GLY A 35 -2.82 -35.53 31.24
C GLY A 35 -2.45 -34.58 30.10
N VAL A 36 -1.36 -33.85 30.27
CA VAL A 36 -0.62 -33.22 29.18
C VAL A 36 0.82 -33.69 29.27
N CYS A 37 1.23 -34.43 28.25
CA CYS A 37 2.52 -35.09 28.15
C CYS A 37 3.56 -34.09 27.61
N PHE A 38 4.44 -33.57 28.47
CA PHE A 38 5.67 -32.87 28.03
C PHE A 38 6.74 -33.93 27.73
N ARG A 39 7.16 -34.07 26.46
CA ARG A 39 8.37 -34.82 26.11
C ARG A 39 9.60 -33.95 26.34
N ARG A 40 10.50 -34.48 27.17
CA ARG A 40 11.87 -33.98 27.43
C ARG A 40 12.72 -34.01 26.16
N LEU A 41 13.40 -32.91 25.88
CA LEU A 41 14.64 -32.90 25.11
C LEU A 41 15.80 -33.02 26.09
N SER A 42 16.50 -34.15 26.05
CA SER A 42 17.75 -34.40 26.76
C SER A 42 18.93 -33.91 25.91
N TYR A 43 19.68 -32.96 26.47
CA TYR A 43 21.01 -32.55 26.02
C TYR A 43 22.03 -33.56 26.56
N GLU A 44 22.83 -34.16 25.68
CA GLU A 44 24.09 -34.82 26.04
C GLU A 44 25.25 -34.09 25.37
N GLU A 45 26.23 -33.72 26.20
CA GLU A 45 27.52 -33.15 25.82
C GLU A 45 28.41 -34.22 25.17
N GLY A 46 29.00 -33.89 24.02
CA GLY A 46 29.93 -34.75 23.30
C GLY A 46 30.99 -33.92 22.60
N ASN A 47 32.15 -33.85 23.24
CA ASN A 47 33.32 -33.04 22.90
C ASN A 47 34.06 -33.57 21.64
N ARG A 48 34.79 -32.66 20.98
CA ARG A 48 35.99 -32.87 20.12
C ARG A 48 35.87 -32.85 18.57
N THR A 49 36.61 -31.86 18.05
CA THR A 49 37.55 -31.89 16.90
C THR A 49 37.02 -32.04 15.48
N ARG A 50 37.15 -30.96 14.69
CA ARG A 50 37.32 -31.02 13.23
C ARG A 50 38.71 -31.59 12.88
N PRO A 51 38.86 -32.25 11.73
CA PRO A 51 39.55 -31.54 10.64
C PRO A 51 38.93 -31.74 9.24
N HIS A 52 39.38 -30.86 8.35
CA HIS A 52 39.14 -30.80 6.91
C HIS A 52 39.34 -32.13 6.15
N GLY A 53 38.60 -32.29 5.04
CA GLY A 53 38.93 -33.27 4.01
C GLY A 53 37.79 -33.55 3.02
N ASP A 54 37.71 -32.71 1.99
CA ASP A 54 37.52 -33.01 0.57
C ASP A 54 36.66 -34.22 0.07
N ARG A 55 35.95 -33.96 -1.03
CA ARG A 55 35.40 -34.86 -2.07
C ARG A 55 33.95 -35.39 -1.98
N THR A 56 33.13 -34.79 -2.86
CA THR A 56 32.34 -35.45 -3.92
C THR A 56 31.96 -36.92 -3.75
N ARG A 57 30.65 -37.18 -3.70
CA ARG A 57 30.00 -38.24 -4.50
C ARG A 57 28.48 -38.06 -4.57
N CYS A 58 27.98 -37.83 -5.78
CA CYS A 58 26.63 -38.20 -6.16
C CYS A 58 26.48 -39.71 -6.03
N ILE A 59 25.41 -40.19 -5.40
CA ILE A 59 24.85 -41.52 -5.66
C ILE A 59 23.33 -41.39 -5.76
N SER A 60 22.85 -42.00 -6.83
CA SER A 60 21.52 -42.18 -7.38
C SER A 60 20.42 -42.52 -6.38
N SER A 61 19.26 -41.92 -6.63
CA SER A 61 17.95 -42.42 -6.24
C SER A 61 17.65 -43.71 -6.98
N ASP A 62 17.61 -44.81 -6.26
CA ASP A 62 16.78 -45.99 -6.56
C ASP A 62 16.87 -46.86 -5.31
N ASP A 63 15.81 -46.85 -4.50
CA ASP A 63 15.25 -48.07 -3.89
C ASP A 63 14.13 -47.79 -2.87
N VAL A 64 12.95 -48.35 -3.20
CA VAL A 64 11.83 -48.87 -2.37
C VAL A 64 10.78 -47.89 -1.77
N PRO A 65 9.50 -48.30 -1.56
CA PRO A 65 8.45 -48.53 -2.57
C PRO A 65 7.13 -47.77 -2.26
N TRP A 66 6.35 -47.47 -3.30
CA TRP A 66 4.97 -46.98 -3.18
C TRP A 66 3.96 -48.14 -3.09
N PRO A 67 2.94 -48.09 -2.20
CA PRO A 67 1.76 -48.93 -2.32
C PRO A 67 0.65 -48.18 -3.08
N ASP A 68 0.25 -48.79 -4.20
CA ASP A 68 -0.99 -48.52 -4.93
C ASP A 68 -2.22 -48.68 -4.02
N LYS A 69 -3.08 -47.66 -4.03
CA LYS A 69 -4.55 -47.80 -3.90
C LYS A 69 -5.24 -46.54 -4.42
N LYS A 70 -5.52 -46.56 -5.73
CA LYS A 70 -6.64 -45.82 -6.31
C LYS A 70 -7.92 -46.54 -5.92
N GLU A 71 -8.73 -45.95 -5.04
CA GLU A 71 -10.19 -46.08 -5.02
C GLU A 71 -10.75 -45.21 -3.88
N GLY A 72 -11.68 -44.31 -4.22
CA GLY A 72 -12.53 -43.61 -3.24
C GLY A 72 -12.14 -42.18 -2.89
N LEU A 73 -12.27 -41.24 -3.84
CA LEU A 73 -12.54 -39.81 -3.55
C LEU A 73 -13.08 -39.10 -4.79
N ALA A 74 -14.03 -39.73 -5.47
CA ALA A 74 -14.87 -39.13 -6.49
C ALA A 74 -16.33 -39.34 -6.07
N GLN A 75 -16.78 -38.61 -5.04
CA GLN A 75 -18.19 -38.39 -4.69
C GLN A 75 -18.27 -37.53 -3.43
N ARG A 76 -18.59 -36.24 -3.63
CA ARG A 76 -19.28 -35.28 -2.71
C ARG A 76 -18.86 -33.85 -3.05
N LEU A 77 -19.25 -33.39 -4.23
CA LEU A 77 -19.55 -31.98 -4.47
C LEU A 77 -21.04 -31.93 -4.83
N PRO A 78 -21.85 -31.06 -4.22
CA PRO A 78 -23.27 -30.97 -4.55
C PRO A 78 -23.44 -30.41 -5.97
N ASN A 79 -24.26 -31.11 -6.76
CA ASN A 79 -24.81 -30.66 -8.03
C ASN A 79 -25.45 -29.27 -7.86
N MET A 80 -24.89 -28.24 -8.51
CA MET A 80 -25.66 -27.09 -8.96
C MET A 80 -25.90 -27.27 -10.45
N SER A 81 -27.15 -27.60 -10.80
CA SER A 81 -27.65 -27.57 -12.18
C SER A 81 -27.68 -26.14 -12.71
N PRO A 82 -27.44 -25.91 -14.01
CA PRO A 82 -27.56 -24.58 -14.59
C PRO A 82 -29.04 -24.22 -14.72
N THR A 83 -29.50 -23.24 -13.95
CA THR A 83 -30.76 -22.56 -14.22
C THR A 83 -30.60 -21.72 -15.47
N LYS A 84 -31.43 -22.01 -16.47
CA LYS A 84 -31.71 -21.17 -17.64
C LYS A 84 -32.37 -19.86 -17.22
N ASP A 85 -32.13 -18.84 -18.03
CA ASP A 85 -32.84 -17.55 -18.14
C ASP A 85 -32.55 -16.51 -17.04
N ASN A 86 -31.64 -15.56 -17.32
CA ASN A 86 -32.01 -14.30 -17.97
C ASN A 86 -30.77 -13.43 -18.28
N ASN A 87 -30.79 -12.86 -19.49
CA ASN A 87 -30.01 -11.68 -19.86
C ASN A 87 -30.40 -10.53 -18.92
N ASP A 88 -29.49 -10.11 -18.06
CA ASP A 88 -29.38 -8.74 -17.57
C ASP A 88 -27.92 -8.56 -17.13
N HIS A 89 -27.13 -7.88 -17.97
CA HIS A 89 -25.85 -7.33 -17.55
C HIS A 89 -26.15 -6.26 -16.50
N ASP A 90 -26.05 -6.60 -15.21
CA ASP A 90 -26.17 -5.62 -14.13
C ASP A 90 -24.98 -4.64 -14.23
N PRO A 91 -25.20 -3.36 -14.61
CA PRO A 91 -24.13 -2.37 -14.76
C PRO A 91 -23.39 -2.11 -13.44
N GLN A 92 -23.97 -2.52 -12.31
CA GLN A 92 -23.40 -2.27 -10.97
C GLN A 92 -22.11 -3.06 -10.73
N HIS A 93 -21.94 -4.25 -11.31
CA HIS A 93 -20.75 -5.08 -11.05
C HIS A 93 -19.47 -4.53 -11.71
N ALA A 94 -19.60 -3.78 -12.81
CA ALA A 94 -18.49 -3.11 -13.47
C ALA A 94 -18.15 -1.76 -12.81
N GLU A 95 -19.16 -1.04 -12.32
CA GLU A 95 -19.01 0.20 -11.55
C GLU A 95 -18.30 -0.04 -10.19
N HIS A 96 -18.45 -1.25 -9.64
CA HIS A 96 -17.86 -1.65 -8.36
C HIS A 96 -16.33 -1.85 -8.40
N ILE A 97 -15.75 -2.22 -9.54
CA ILE A 97 -14.30 -2.33 -9.72
C ILE A 97 -13.66 -0.93 -9.88
N GLU A 98 -14.30 -0.02 -10.62
CA GLU A 98 -13.88 1.38 -10.78
C GLU A 98 -13.82 2.14 -9.43
N LEU A 99 -14.78 1.92 -8.54
CA LEU A 99 -14.84 2.55 -7.21
C LEU A 99 -13.73 2.10 -6.23
N SER A 100 -13.10 0.96 -6.49
CA SER A 100 -12.01 0.45 -5.65
C SER A 100 -10.65 1.06 -6.02
N ALA A 101 -10.47 1.52 -7.26
CA ALA A 101 -9.26 2.13 -7.81
C ALA A 101 -9.21 3.66 -7.65
N GLU A 102 -10.35 4.35 -7.53
CA GLU A 102 -10.46 5.82 -7.39
C GLU A 102 -9.94 6.43 -6.06
N ASN A 103 -9.35 5.63 -5.17
CA ASN A 103 -9.19 6.00 -3.76
C ASN A 103 -7.84 6.63 -3.36
N SER A 104 -7.10 7.25 -4.27
CA SER A 104 -5.87 8.03 -3.96
C SER A 104 -6.12 9.54 -3.76
N GLY A 105 -7.39 9.98 -3.78
CA GLY A 105 -7.78 11.37 -3.49
C GLY A 105 -7.64 11.75 -2.01
N LYS A 106 -7.24 13.00 -1.74
CA LYS A 106 -7.21 13.61 -0.40
C LYS A 106 -8.61 13.51 0.24
N ILE A 107 -8.72 12.90 1.43
CA ILE A 107 -9.99 12.84 2.17
C ILE A 107 -10.46 14.26 2.46
N THR A 108 -11.56 14.64 1.84
CA THR A 108 -12.22 15.93 2.06
C THR A 108 -13.21 15.78 3.23
N TRP A 109 -13.48 16.85 3.97
CA TRP A 109 -14.49 16.85 5.05
C TRP A 109 -15.87 16.33 4.60
N SER A 110 -16.21 16.51 3.32
CA SER A 110 -17.40 15.95 2.67
C SER A 110 -17.40 14.42 2.65
N GLU A 111 -16.32 13.79 2.19
CA GLU A 111 -16.18 12.32 2.12
C GLU A 111 -16.12 11.70 3.52
N LEU A 112 -15.58 12.41 4.50
CA LEU A 112 -15.58 11.99 5.91
C LEU A 112 -17.01 11.86 6.46
N TRP A 113 -17.90 12.75 6.02
CA TRP A 113 -19.32 12.71 6.37
C TRP A 113 -20.09 11.61 5.62
N GLU A 114 -19.65 11.25 4.42
CA GLU A 114 -20.18 10.09 3.67
C GLU A 114 -19.91 8.77 4.41
N HIS A 115 -18.75 8.65 5.08
CA HIS A 115 -18.39 7.50 5.90
C HIS A 115 -18.78 7.61 7.38
N LYS A 116 -19.70 8.51 7.75
CA LYS A 116 -20.14 8.71 9.16
C LYS A 116 -20.55 7.43 9.89
N ARG A 117 -21.12 6.45 9.17
CA ARG A 117 -21.50 5.14 9.74
C ARG A 117 -20.28 4.35 10.22
N VAL A 118 -19.23 4.31 9.42
CA VAL A 118 -17.97 3.62 9.75
C VAL A 118 -17.30 4.30 10.94
N LEU A 119 -17.26 5.64 10.94
CA LEU A 119 -16.69 6.42 12.04
C LEU A 119 -17.46 6.18 13.35
N ALA A 120 -18.80 6.15 13.30
CA ALA A 120 -19.62 5.85 14.47
C ALA A 120 -19.33 4.45 15.04
N TRP A 121 -19.14 3.45 14.18
CA TRP A 121 -18.72 2.11 14.63
C TRP A 121 -17.32 2.11 15.23
N CYS A 122 -16.37 2.86 14.68
CA CYS A 122 -15.02 2.99 15.23
C CYS A 122 -15.07 3.60 16.64
N LEU A 123 -15.77 4.71 16.81
CA LEU A 123 -15.96 5.36 18.12
C LEU A 123 -16.60 4.39 19.13
N PHE A 124 -17.55 3.58 18.68
CA PHE A 124 -18.20 2.58 19.52
C PHE A 124 -17.25 1.43 19.92
N ILE A 125 -16.51 0.85 18.97
CA ILE A 125 -15.51 -0.21 19.24
C ILE A 125 -14.43 0.28 20.20
N PHE A 126 -14.05 1.56 20.11
CA PHE A 126 -12.98 2.15 20.90
C PHE A 126 -13.39 2.62 22.31
N LEU A 127 -14.59 2.27 22.79
CA LEU A 127 -14.98 2.52 24.19
C LEU A 127 -14.09 1.80 25.22
N LEU A 128 -13.50 0.65 24.89
CA LEU A 128 -12.50 -0.01 25.77
C LEU A 128 -11.15 0.73 25.81
N PRO A 129 -10.58 1.18 24.68
CA PRO A 129 -9.51 2.18 24.67
C PRO A 129 -9.79 3.43 25.52
N THR A 130 -11.04 3.93 25.57
CA THR A 130 -11.41 5.00 26.51
C THR A 130 -11.16 4.60 27.96
N ASN A 131 -11.51 3.36 28.34
CA ASN A 131 -11.21 2.86 29.69
C ASN A 131 -9.72 2.72 29.98
N PHE A 132 -8.91 2.37 28.98
CA PHE A 132 -7.45 2.38 29.14
C PHE A 132 -6.93 3.79 29.44
N GLY A 133 -7.38 4.81 28.70
CA GLY A 133 -7.01 6.20 28.96
C GLY A 133 -7.49 6.71 30.32
N TYR A 134 -8.71 6.34 30.69
CA TYR A 134 -9.28 6.62 32.00
C TYR A 134 -8.40 6.05 33.12
N GLU A 135 -8.03 4.77 33.01
CA GLU A 135 -7.20 4.08 33.98
C GLU A 135 -5.80 4.69 34.10
N ASN A 136 -5.18 5.04 32.97
CA ASN A 136 -3.81 5.55 32.91
C ASN A 136 -3.63 6.87 33.67
N SER A 137 -4.70 7.67 33.79
CA SER A 137 -4.71 8.92 34.57
C SER A 137 -5.28 8.76 35.99
N THR A 138 -5.95 7.63 36.27
CA THR A 138 -6.67 7.42 37.53
C THR A 138 -5.75 7.47 38.74
N VAL A 139 -4.59 6.80 38.72
CA VAL A 139 -3.70 6.77 39.89
C VAL A 139 -3.19 8.17 40.21
N GLY A 140 -2.63 8.89 39.23
CA GLY A 140 -2.12 10.26 39.44
C GLY A 140 -3.20 11.24 39.88
N ASN A 141 -4.43 11.11 39.37
CA ASN A 141 -5.53 11.98 39.78
C ASN A 141 -6.03 11.67 41.20
N LEU A 142 -6.14 10.39 41.57
CA LEU A 142 -6.58 9.98 42.91
C LEU A 142 -5.56 10.34 44.01
N LEU A 143 -4.26 10.33 43.68
CA LEU A 143 -3.21 10.80 44.61
C LEU A 143 -3.37 12.29 44.96
N ALA A 144 -4.08 13.07 44.15
CA ALA A 144 -4.39 14.46 44.44
C ALA A 144 -5.65 14.65 45.31
N VAL A 145 -6.48 13.62 45.51
CA VAL A 145 -7.77 13.71 46.24
C VAL A 145 -7.58 13.49 47.74
N GLU A 146 -8.07 14.43 48.56
CA GLU A 146 -7.90 14.39 50.03
C GLU A 146 -8.58 13.16 50.67
N SER A 147 -9.79 12.81 50.26
CA SER A 147 -10.50 11.63 50.78
C SER A 147 -9.72 10.32 50.53
N PHE A 148 -8.96 10.24 49.44
CA PHE A 148 -8.12 9.07 49.13
C PHE A 148 -6.90 9.02 50.04
N LEU A 149 -6.24 10.17 50.24
CA LEU A 149 -5.10 10.31 51.17
C LEU A 149 -5.48 10.03 52.62
N HIS A 150 -6.70 10.40 53.04
CA HIS A 150 -7.18 10.08 54.38
C HIS A 150 -7.33 8.57 54.62
N GLN A 151 -7.74 7.82 53.60
CA GLN A 151 -7.99 6.38 53.71
C GLN A 151 -6.74 5.53 53.49
N PHE A 152 -5.87 5.91 52.56
CA PHE A 152 -4.73 5.09 52.11
C PHE A 152 -3.36 5.76 52.29
N GLY A 153 -3.32 7.05 52.61
CA GLY A 153 -2.08 7.80 52.80
C GLY A 153 -1.49 7.63 54.19
N VAL A 154 -0.18 7.84 54.28
CA VAL A 154 0.57 7.92 55.54
C VAL A 154 1.01 9.36 55.77
N GLU A 155 1.17 9.75 57.04
CA GLU A 155 1.64 11.08 57.40
C GLU A 155 3.16 11.12 57.38
N ILE A 156 3.73 11.93 56.49
CA ILE A 156 5.19 12.05 56.28
C ILE A 156 5.75 13.24 57.09
N SER A 157 4.94 14.29 57.25
CA SER A 157 5.22 15.47 58.07
C SER A 157 3.90 16.01 58.62
N PRO A 158 3.90 16.79 59.71
CA PRO A 158 2.67 17.26 60.35
C PRO A 158 1.73 17.95 59.34
N GLY A 159 0.56 17.35 59.11
CA GLY A 159 -0.45 17.87 58.18
C GLY A 159 -0.22 17.57 56.69
N VAL A 160 0.83 16.81 56.31
CA VAL A 160 1.10 16.37 54.93
C VAL A 160 0.97 14.85 54.84
N ARG A 161 -0.10 14.39 54.17
CA ARG A 161 -0.35 12.97 53.89
C ARG A 161 -0.08 12.66 52.43
N GLU A 162 0.70 11.61 52.19
CA GLU A 162 0.98 11.10 50.85
C GLU A 162 0.86 9.56 50.86
N VAL A 163 0.59 8.96 49.71
CA VAL A 163 0.61 7.50 49.57
C VAL A 163 2.05 7.07 49.33
N ARG A 164 2.53 6.07 50.09
CA ARG A 164 3.91 5.57 49.99
C ARG A 164 4.26 5.19 48.55
N ALA A 165 5.51 5.42 48.16
CA ALA A 165 6.00 5.07 46.83
C ALA A 165 5.74 3.59 46.50
N THR A 166 5.93 2.69 47.46
CA THR A 166 5.68 1.24 47.32
C THR A 166 4.20 0.89 47.07
N ASP A 167 3.27 1.59 47.72
CA ASP A 167 1.84 1.37 47.49
C ASP A 167 1.41 1.90 46.11
N GLN A 168 1.97 3.03 45.66
CA GLN A 168 1.77 3.54 44.30
C GLN A 168 2.31 2.57 43.24
N GLN A 169 3.51 2.00 43.47
CA GLN A 169 4.12 0.99 42.61
C GLN A 169 3.25 -0.26 42.45
N ILE A 170 2.66 -0.75 43.55
CA ILE A 170 1.73 -1.90 43.54
C ILE A 170 0.53 -1.60 42.65
N LEU A 171 -0.09 -0.42 42.80
CA LEU A 171 -1.23 -0.02 41.97
C LEU A 171 -0.86 0.11 40.49
N ASN A 172 0.32 0.66 40.17
CA ASN A 172 0.81 0.73 38.79
C ASN A 172 1.10 -0.66 38.22
N ALA A 173 1.69 -1.55 39.03
CA ALA A 173 2.03 -2.91 38.64
C ALA A 173 0.77 -3.72 38.27
N ALA A 174 -0.34 -3.52 38.99
CA ALA A 174 -1.62 -4.15 38.65
C ALA A 174 -2.04 -3.84 37.20
N THR A 175 -1.88 -2.58 36.81
CA THR A 175 -2.24 -2.11 35.46
C THR A 175 -1.32 -2.71 34.42
N THR A 176 -0.01 -2.58 34.60
CA THR A 176 0.96 -3.02 33.58
C THR A 176 1.01 -4.53 33.42
N VAL A 177 0.92 -5.29 34.52
CA VAL A 177 0.82 -6.77 34.47
C VAL A 177 -0.49 -7.20 33.81
N GLY A 178 -1.62 -6.58 34.18
CA GLY A 178 -2.92 -6.86 33.56
C GLY A 178 -2.91 -6.63 32.05
N LEU A 179 -2.37 -5.49 31.61
CA LEU A 179 -2.22 -5.16 30.19
C LEU A 179 -1.31 -6.15 29.47
N PHE A 180 -0.14 -6.46 30.03
CA PHE A 180 0.81 -7.38 29.41
C PHE A 180 0.20 -8.77 29.22
N CYS A 181 -0.43 -9.31 30.26
CA CYS A 181 -1.12 -10.60 30.21
C CYS A 181 -2.30 -10.58 29.23
N SER A 182 -3.08 -9.49 29.20
CA SER A 182 -4.20 -9.38 28.26
C SER A 182 -3.75 -9.28 26.81
N ALA A 183 -2.67 -8.54 26.51
CA ALA A 183 -2.13 -8.42 25.16
C ALA A 183 -1.67 -9.78 24.63
N PHE A 184 -0.96 -10.54 25.47
CA PHE A 184 -0.58 -11.91 25.14
C PHE A 184 -1.81 -12.81 24.93
N ALA A 185 -2.77 -12.78 25.87
CA ALA A 185 -3.98 -13.60 25.80
C ALA A 185 -4.86 -13.26 24.60
N THR A 186 -4.95 -11.98 24.23
CA THR A 186 -5.77 -11.50 23.10
C THR A 186 -5.39 -12.21 21.81
N GLY A 187 -4.09 -12.39 21.55
CA GLY A 187 -3.60 -13.06 20.34
C GLY A 187 -4.04 -14.52 20.19
N PHE A 188 -4.43 -15.21 21.28
CA PHE A 188 -4.95 -16.59 21.22
C PHE A 188 -6.47 -16.63 21.33
N ILE A 189 -7.02 -15.83 22.25
CA ILE A 189 -8.45 -15.81 22.54
C ILE A 189 -9.22 -15.35 21.30
N SER A 190 -8.77 -14.28 20.64
CA SER A 190 -9.51 -13.70 19.49
C SER A 190 -9.58 -14.62 18.28
N ASP A 191 -8.62 -15.53 18.11
CA ASP A 191 -8.61 -16.54 17.03
C ASP A 191 -9.55 -17.71 17.34
N ILE A 192 -9.69 -18.08 18.62
CA ILE A 192 -10.56 -19.17 19.05
C ILE A 192 -12.03 -18.74 19.02
N MET A 193 -12.37 -17.64 19.70
CA MET A 193 -13.76 -17.25 19.95
C MET A 193 -14.30 -16.15 19.04
N GLY A 194 -13.46 -15.49 18.25
CA GLY A 194 -13.83 -14.33 17.43
C GLY A 194 -13.62 -13.00 18.15
N ARG A 195 -13.71 -11.89 17.39
CA ARG A 195 -13.36 -10.57 17.89
C ARG A 195 -14.47 -10.05 18.83
N LYS A 196 -15.73 -10.20 18.43
CA LYS A 196 -16.90 -9.74 19.20
C LYS A 196 -16.99 -10.40 20.58
N LYS A 197 -16.79 -11.72 20.67
CA LYS A 197 -16.85 -12.44 21.96
C LYS A 197 -15.70 -12.09 22.89
N THR A 198 -14.53 -11.82 22.32
CA THR A 198 -13.37 -11.36 23.11
C THR A 198 -13.65 -10.00 23.75
N ILE A 199 -14.30 -9.09 23.02
CA ILE A 199 -14.75 -7.79 23.55
C ILE A 199 -15.77 -7.97 24.68
N ILE A 200 -16.75 -8.89 24.54
CA ILE A 200 -17.72 -9.21 25.61
C ILE A 200 -16.99 -9.62 26.89
N VAL A 201 -16.07 -10.57 26.80
CA VAL A 201 -15.29 -11.05 27.93
C VAL A 201 -14.49 -9.90 28.55
N GLY A 202 -13.86 -9.07 27.71
CA GLY A 202 -13.15 -7.87 28.15
C GLY A 202 -14.04 -6.90 28.94
N CYS A 203 -15.23 -6.58 28.43
CA CYS A 203 -16.19 -5.71 29.12
C CYS A 203 -16.65 -6.28 30.46
N LEU A 204 -17.00 -7.56 30.53
CA LEU A 204 -17.48 -8.20 31.76
C LEU A 204 -16.38 -8.22 32.84
N LEU A 205 -15.15 -8.56 32.48
CA LEU A 205 -14.00 -8.53 33.38
C LEU A 205 -13.68 -7.10 33.82
N CYS A 206 -13.81 -6.13 32.91
CA CYS A 206 -13.61 -4.71 33.21
C CYS A 206 -14.63 -4.21 34.24
N VAL A 207 -15.92 -4.47 34.03
CA VAL A 207 -17.00 -4.11 34.97
C VAL A 207 -16.79 -4.79 36.33
N ALA A 208 -16.44 -6.08 36.36
CA ALA A 208 -16.16 -6.80 37.60
C ALA A 208 -14.96 -6.20 38.36
N GLY A 209 -13.89 -5.81 37.63
CA GLY A 209 -12.72 -5.14 38.20
C GLY A 209 -13.07 -3.77 38.80
N ILE A 210 -13.85 -2.96 38.09
CA ILE A 210 -14.29 -1.63 38.54
C ILE A 210 -15.17 -1.74 39.80
N ILE A 211 -16.13 -2.67 39.83
CA ILE A 211 -16.97 -2.91 41.00
C ILE A 211 -16.12 -3.35 42.20
N THR A 212 -15.12 -4.21 41.97
CA THR A 212 -14.19 -4.64 43.02
C THR A 212 -13.39 -3.46 43.57
N GLN A 213 -12.91 -2.55 42.71
CA GLN A 213 -12.22 -1.34 43.14
C GLN A 213 -13.12 -0.41 43.96
N PHE A 214 -14.39 -0.25 43.57
CA PHE A 214 -15.35 0.59 44.30
C PHE A 214 -15.58 0.13 45.75
N PHE A 215 -15.64 -1.19 45.98
CA PHE A 215 -15.83 -1.76 47.33
C PHE A 215 -14.53 -1.97 48.11
N SER A 216 -13.38 -1.60 47.54
CA SER A 216 -12.08 -1.82 48.17
C SER A 216 -11.87 -0.91 49.38
N ASN A 217 -11.26 -1.48 50.43
CA ASN A 217 -10.86 -0.78 51.65
C ASN A 217 -9.35 -0.90 51.93
N THR A 218 -8.62 -1.72 51.16
CA THR A 218 -7.16 -1.87 51.26
C THR A 218 -6.49 -1.71 49.91
N ILE A 219 -5.20 -1.33 49.90
CA ILE A 219 -4.40 -1.23 48.66
C ILE A 219 -4.37 -2.56 47.90
N MET A 220 -4.30 -3.70 48.60
CA MET A 220 -4.29 -5.01 47.94
C MET A 220 -5.64 -5.39 47.32
N GLN A 221 -6.76 -4.92 47.88
CA GLN A 221 -8.07 -5.08 47.24
C GLN A 221 -8.17 -4.21 45.98
N LEU A 222 -7.67 -2.96 46.05
CA LEU A 222 -7.56 -2.10 44.87
C LEU A 222 -6.67 -2.75 43.80
N PHE A 223 -5.52 -3.31 44.18
CA PHE A 223 -4.65 -4.08 43.28
C PHE A 223 -5.41 -5.20 42.57
N GLY A 224 -6.16 -6.03 43.30
CA GLY A 224 -6.92 -7.13 42.72
C GLY A 224 -7.99 -6.67 41.72
N GLY A 225 -8.77 -5.65 42.08
CA GLY A 225 -9.77 -5.07 41.19
C GLY A 225 -9.16 -4.39 39.97
N LYS A 226 -8.02 -3.73 40.15
CA LYS A 226 -7.28 -3.04 39.08
C LYS A 226 -6.63 -4.01 38.12
N LEU A 227 -6.04 -5.10 38.61
CA LEU A 227 -5.47 -6.18 37.79
C LEU A 227 -6.56 -6.84 36.93
N LEU A 228 -7.73 -7.14 37.52
CA LEU A 228 -8.86 -7.71 36.82
C LEU A 228 -9.42 -6.74 35.76
N GLY A 229 -9.56 -5.47 36.13
CA GLY A 229 -10.00 -4.40 35.23
C GLY A 229 -9.05 -4.21 34.06
N ALA A 230 -7.75 -4.15 34.34
CA ALA A 230 -6.65 -4.02 33.37
C ALA A 230 -6.57 -5.18 32.41
N PHE A 231 -6.81 -6.41 32.89
CA PHE A 231 -6.94 -7.54 31.99
C PHE A 231 -8.14 -7.37 31.06
N GLY A 232 -9.29 -6.95 31.59
CA GLY A 232 -10.53 -6.78 30.84
C GLY A 232 -10.46 -5.71 29.73
N PHE A 233 -10.15 -4.45 30.07
CA PHE A 233 -10.04 -3.40 29.06
C PHE A 233 -8.80 -3.59 28.17
N GLY A 234 -7.75 -4.27 28.67
CA GLY A 234 -6.55 -4.59 27.90
C GLY A 234 -6.82 -5.54 26.72
N LEU A 235 -7.75 -6.49 26.88
CA LEU A 235 -8.26 -7.32 25.77
C LEU A 235 -8.84 -6.45 24.66
N GLY A 236 -9.69 -5.48 25.02
CA GLY A 236 -10.30 -4.56 24.06
C GLY A 236 -9.32 -3.55 23.46
N HIS A 237 -8.38 -3.05 24.25
CA HIS A 237 -7.36 -2.12 23.79
C HIS A 237 -6.44 -2.76 22.74
N SER A 238 -6.04 -4.02 22.96
CA SER A 238 -5.20 -4.75 22.02
C SER A 238 -5.95 -5.22 20.78
N LEU A 239 -7.25 -5.53 20.91
CA LEU A 239 -8.06 -6.07 19.82
C LEU A 239 -8.73 -5.00 18.95
N GLY A 240 -9.17 -3.89 19.54
CA GLY A 240 -9.96 -2.86 18.88
C GLY A 240 -9.31 -2.32 17.59
N PRO A 241 -8.04 -1.89 17.60
CA PRO A 241 -7.35 -1.40 16.41
C PRO A 241 -7.26 -2.45 15.31
N VAL A 242 -7.01 -3.71 15.66
CA VAL A 242 -6.97 -4.82 14.69
C VAL A 242 -8.35 -5.08 14.10
N PHE A 243 -9.38 -5.06 14.94
CA PHE A 243 -10.75 -5.29 14.53
C PHE A 243 -11.24 -4.21 13.56
N VAL A 244 -10.90 -2.94 13.82
CA VAL A 244 -11.19 -1.84 12.88
C VAL A 244 -10.34 -1.94 11.62
N ALA A 245 -9.07 -2.35 11.70
CA ALA A 245 -8.25 -2.56 10.51
C ALA A 245 -8.78 -3.66 9.58
N GLU A 246 -9.45 -4.68 10.13
CA GLU A 246 -10.10 -5.76 9.37
C GLU A 246 -11.44 -5.32 8.73
N LEU A 247 -12.16 -4.39 9.34
CA LEU A 247 -13.49 -3.94 8.88
C LEU A 247 -13.48 -2.66 8.03
N ALA A 248 -12.54 -1.75 8.31
CA ALA A 248 -12.52 -0.42 7.72
C ALA A 248 -12.04 -0.43 6.25
N PRO A 249 -12.69 0.36 5.38
CA PRO A 249 -12.25 0.55 4.00
C PRO A 249 -10.82 1.10 3.95
N VAL A 250 -10.04 0.69 2.94
CA VAL A 250 -8.61 1.03 2.82
C VAL A 250 -8.39 2.55 2.85
N LYS A 251 -9.22 3.35 2.15
CA LYS A 251 -9.09 4.81 2.05
C LYS A 251 -9.11 5.51 3.41
N VAL A 252 -10.07 5.18 4.27
CA VAL A 252 -10.30 5.86 5.56
C VAL A 252 -9.67 5.13 6.76
N ARG A 253 -9.02 3.99 6.52
CA ARG A 253 -8.47 3.12 7.58
C ARG A 253 -7.49 3.86 8.49
N GLY A 254 -6.57 4.65 7.93
CA GLY A 254 -5.58 5.37 8.72
C GLY A 254 -6.19 6.37 9.70
N LEU A 255 -7.20 7.12 9.25
CA LEU A 255 -7.99 8.01 10.11
C LEU A 255 -8.76 7.23 11.18
N CYS A 256 -9.41 6.13 10.80
CA CYS A 256 -10.14 5.27 11.74
C CYS A 256 -9.21 4.73 12.84
N LEU A 257 -7.97 4.35 12.50
CA LEU A 257 -6.98 3.90 13.48
C LEU A 257 -6.43 5.04 14.35
N ALA A 258 -6.32 6.26 13.82
CA ALA A 258 -5.90 7.43 14.60
C ALA A 258 -6.94 7.80 15.68
N LEU A 259 -8.24 7.52 15.46
CA LEU A 259 -9.30 7.75 16.45
C LEU A 259 -9.11 6.95 17.74
N VAL A 260 -8.32 5.86 17.72
CA VAL A 260 -7.96 5.11 18.93
C VAL A 260 -7.34 6.06 19.96
N ASN A 261 -6.38 6.89 19.54
CA ASN A 261 -5.73 7.81 20.45
C ASN A 261 -6.72 8.89 20.93
N THR A 262 -7.61 9.39 20.06
CA THR A 262 -8.66 10.33 20.48
C THR A 262 -9.51 9.76 21.62
N MET A 263 -9.91 8.50 21.52
CA MET A 263 -10.73 7.84 22.54
C MET A 263 -9.96 7.61 23.85
N ILE A 264 -8.65 7.35 23.79
CA ILE A 264 -7.78 7.25 24.97
C ILE A 264 -7.70 8.61 25.68
N VAL A 265 -7.45 9.69 24.96
CA VAL A 265 -7.35 11.04 25.55
C VAL A 265 -8.70 11.51 26.09
N LEU A 266 -9.80 11.16 25.41
CA LEU A 266 -11.15 11.39 25.94
C LEU A 266 -11.34 10.69 27.29
N GLY A 267 -10.83 9.46 27.44
CA GLY A 267 -10.84 8.74 28.71
C GLY A 267 -10.08 9.46 29.83
N GLN A 268 -8.90 10.00 29.53
CA GLN A 268 -8.11 10.79 30.48
C GLN A 268 -8.86 12.06 30.93
N TRP A 269 -9.48 12.75 29.97
CA TRP A 269 -10.29 13.93 30.25
C TRP A 269 -11.55 13.60 31.07
N LEU A 270 -12.24 12.49 30.76
CA LEU A 270 -13.40 12.03 31.53
C LEU A 270 -13.03 11.66 32.97
N ASN A 271 -11.87 11.02 33.18
CA ASN A 271 -11.38 10.71 34.52
C ASN A 271 -11.12 11.99 35.32
N SER A 272 -10.39 12.94 34.75
CA SER A 272 -10.10 14.21 35.42
C SER A 272 -11.38 15.03 35.66
N ALA A 273 -12.40 14.92 34.79
CA ALA A 273 -13.70 15.56 34.99
C ALA A 273 -14.46 14.94 36.17
N ALA A 274 -14.48 13.61 36.26
CA ALA A 274 -15.11 12.90 37.37
C ALA A 274 -14.43 13.24 38.70
N VAL A 275 -13.09 13.29 38.72
CA VAL A 275 -12.31 13.70 39.90
C VAL A 275 -12.60 15.14 40.28
N LEU A 276 -12.66 16.07 39.34
CA LEU A 276 -13.02 17.47 39.62
C LEU A 276 -14.44 17.58 40.22
N GLY A 277 -15.39 16.79 39.74
CA GLY A 277 -16.77 16.79 40.24
C GLY A 277 -16.94 16.17 41.63
N SER A 278 -16.04 15.28 42.06
CA SER A 278 -16.14 14.57 43.34
C SER A 278 -15.10 14.99 44.38
N SER A 279 -14.02 15.67 44.00
CA SER A 279 -12.88 15.98 44.87
C SER A 279 -13.21 16.88 46.06
N GLY A 280 -14.24 17.73 45.93
CA GLY A 280 -14.71 18.59 47.03
C GLY A 280 -15.44 17.84 48.15
N ARG A 281 -15.62 16.52 48.02
CA ARG A 281 -16.27 15.69 49.04
C ARG A 281 -15.26 15.14 50.03
N SER A 282 -15.59 15.19 51.31
CA SER A 282 -14.77 14.63 52.40
C SER A 282 -15.05 13.15 52.70
N ASP A 283 -16.14 12.58 52.17
CA ASP A 283 -16.50 11.18 52.36
C ASP A 283 -15.77 10.25 51.38
N SER A 284 -15.83 8.92 51.62
CA SER A 284 -15.22 7.92 50.74
C SER A 284 -15.72 7.97 49.29
N LEU A 285 -16.87 8.61 49.04
CA LEU A 285 -17.40 8.83 47.69
C LEU A 285 -16.53 9.78 46.87
N GLY A 286 -15.74 10.65 47.50
CA GLY A 286 -14.83 11.58 46.81
C GLY A 286 -13.85 10.90 45.86
N TRP A 287 -13.34 9.72 46.22
CA TRP A 287 -12.42 8.92 45.38
C TRP A 287 -13.11 7.72 44.71
N ARG A 288 -14.25 7.27 45.22
CA ARG A 288 -15.01 6.14 44.64
C ARG A 288 -15.87 6.53 43.44
N ILE A 289 -16.40 7.76 43.40
CA ILE A 289 -17.18 8.25 42.24
C ILE A 289 -16.36 8.16 40.95
N PRO A 290 -15.11 8.67 40.89
CA PRO A 290 -14.27 8.54 39.70
C PRO A 290 -14.00 7.08 39.31
N ILE A 291 -13.95 6.14 40.25
CA ILE A 291 -13.76 4.73 39.92
C ILE A 291 -15.02 4.14 39.29
N ILE A 292 -16.20 4.35 39.89
CA ILE A 292 -17.43 3.72 39.40
C ILE A 292 -17.89 4.32 38.06
N THR A 293 -17.61 5.60 37.78
CA THR A 293 -17.94 6.22 36.48
C THR A 293 -17.17 5.59 35.32
N GLN A 294 -16.07 4.88 35.57
CA GLN A 294 -15.36 4.07 34.58
C GLN A 294 -16.20 2.89 34.03
N VAL A 295 -17.33 2.55 34.67
CA VAL A 295 -18.25 1.52 34.17
C VAL A 295 -19.02 1.96 32.93
N ILE A 296 -19.10 3.27 32.67
CA ILE A 296 -19.92 3.84 31.59
C ILE A 296 -19.45 3.35 30.21
N PRO A 297 -18.15 3.45 29.80
CA PRO A 297 -17.73 2.97 28.49
C PRO A 297 -17.97 1.47 28.24
N PRO A 298 -17.57 0.52 29.12
CA PRO A 298 -17.84 -0.90 28.90
C PRO A 298 -19.34 -1.23 28.99
N GLY A 299 -20.11 -0.51 29.81
CA GLY A 299 -21.57 -0.66 29.87
C GLY A 299 -22.27 -0.27 28.57
N LEU A 300 -21.91 0.88 28.00
CA LEU A 300 -22.42 1.31 26.69
C LEU A 300 -22.03 0.33 25.58
N LEU A 301 -20.79 -0.18 25.61
CA LEU A 301 -20.35 -1.19 24.67
C LEU A 301 -21.20 -2.47 24.81
N LEU A 302 -21.44 -2.97 26.02
CA LEU A 302 -22.28 -4.14 26.27
C LEU A 302 -23.70 -4.00 25.71
N ILE A 303 -24.30 -2.81 25.84
CA ILE A 303 -25.65 -2.52 25.33
C ILE A 303 -25.69 -2.54 23.79
N GLY A 304 -24.69 -1.96 23.13
CA GLY A 304 -24.67 -1.88 21.66
C GLY A 304 -24.09 -3.11 20.95
N LEU A 305 -23.54 -4.09 21.68
CA LEU A 305 -22.94 -5.31 21.12
C LEU A 305 -23.86 -6.15 20.22
N PRO A 306 -25.18 -6.31 20.49
CA PRO A 306 -26.07 -7.01 19.56
C PRO A 306 -26.05 -6.40 18.15
N PHE A 307 -25.74 -5.10 18.07
CA PHE A 307 -25.67 -4.36 16.81
C PHE A 307 -24.33 -4.47 16.10
N LEU A 308 -23.26 -4.82 16.82
CA LEU A 308 -21.90 -4.93 16.30
C LEU A 308 -21.73 -6.19 15.44
N ALA A 309 -21.15 -6.01 14.25
CA ALA A 309 -20.80 -7.10 13.34
C ALA A 309 -19.59 -7.90 13.88
N GLU A 310 -19.30 -9.08 13.33
CA GLU A 310 -18.12 -9.89 13.69
C GLU A 310 -17.05 -9.77 12.60
N SER A 311 -15.78 -10.04 12.89
CA SER A 311 -14.71 -9.92 11.88
C SER A 311 -14.97 -10.82 10.64
N PRO A 312 -14.97 -10.26 9.42
CA PRO A 312 -15.14 -11.03 8.19
C PRO A 312 -13.99 -12.01 7.96
N SER A 313 -12.75 -11.61 8.27
CA SER A 313 -11.57 -12.48 8.19
C SER A 313 -11.71 -13.71 9.09
N TRP A 314 -12.16 -13.51 10.34
CA TRP A 314 -12.38 -14.62 11.27
C TRP A 314 -13.51 -15.56 10.82
N LEU A 315 -14.62 -15.01 10.31
CA LEU A 315 -15.74 -15.79 9.78
C LEU A 315 -15.31 -16.66 8.58
N LEU A 316 -14.50 -16.09 7.67
CA LEU A 316 -13.90 -16.83 6.56
C LEU A 316 -12.95 -17.94 7.03
N MET A 317 -12.10 -17.68 8.02
CA MET A 317 -11.24 -18.72 8.62
C MET A 317 -12.05 -19.88 9.22
N LYS A 318 -13.27 -19.62 9.69
CA LYS A 318 -14.21 -20.64 10.20
C LYS A 318 -15.09 -21.27 9.11
N GLY A 319 -14.88 -20.94 7.84
CA GLY A 319 -15.65 -21.47 6.72
C GLY A 319 -17.07 -20.93 6.61
N ARG A 320 -17.32 -19.67 7.04
CA ARG A 320 -18.64 -19.01 7.05
C ARG A 320 -18.66 -17.76 6.14
N PRO A 321 -18.61 -17.92 4.81
CA PRO A 321 -18.48 -16.80 3.87
C PRO A 321 -19.72 -15.90 3.79
N GLU A 322 -20.93 -16.45 3.93
CA GLU A 322 -22.18 -15.67 3.86
C GLU A 322 -22.29 -14.66 5.02
N GLU A 323 -21.96 -15.11 6.23
CA GLU A 323 -21.95 -14.24 7.41
C GLU A 323 -20.85 -13.18 7.35
N ALA A 324 -19.72 -13.51 6.72
CA ALA A 324 -18.65 -12.55 6.50
C ALA A 324 -19.10 -11.42 5.54
N ALA A 325 -19.84 -11.76 4.48
CA ALA A 325 -20.44 -10.78 3.57
C ALA A 325 -21.50 -9.91 4.27
N GLU A 326 -22.36 -10.51 5.11
CA GLU A 326 -23.31 -9.77 5.93
C GLU A 326 -22.61 -8.81 6.91
N SER A 327 -21.51 -9.24 7.51
CA SER A 327 -20.71 -8.40 8.41
C SER A 327 -20.17 -7.15 7.71
N CYS A 328 -19.59 -7.30 6.52
CA CYS A 328 -19.12 -6.19 5.69
C CYS A 328 -20.25 -5.20 5.38
N ARG A 329 -21.43 -5.69 4.96
CA ARG A 329 -22.62 -4.85 4.71
C ARG A 329 -23.06 -4.08 5.95
N ARG A 330 -23.05 -4.74 7.11
CA ARG A 330 -23.52 -4.14 8.35
C ARG A 330 -22.59 -3.01 8.83
N PHE A 331 -21.29 -3.18 8.68
CA PHE A 331 -20.29 -2.19 9.09
C PHE A 331 -20.21 -1.02 8.11
N ASN A 332 -20.02 -1.29 6.81
CA ASN A 332 -19.75 -0.28 5.80
C ASN A 332 -21.02 0.34 5.19
N GLY A 333 -22.16 -0.35 5.26
CA GLY A 333 -23.44 0.10 4.70
C GLY A 333 -23.79 -0.56 3.36
N PRO A 334 -24.99 -0.28 2.82
CA PRO A 334 -25.53 -0.98 1.65
C PRO A 334 -24.87 -0.61 0.31
N LYS A 335 -24.19 0.54 0.22
CA LYS A 335 -23.48 0.99 -1.00
C LYS A 335 -22.04 0.46 -1.09
N PHE A 336 -21.60 -0.32 -0.10
CA PHE A 336 -20.24 -0.84 -0.06
C PHE A 336 -20.14 -2.07 -0.96
N ASP A 337 -19.11 -2.14 -1.79
CA ASP A 337 -18.78 -3.33 -2.57
C ASP A 337 -18.28 -4.44 -1.64
N VAL A 338 -19.19 -5.36 -1.35
CA VAL A 338 -18.92 -6.49 -0.46
C VAL A 338 -18.13 -7.56 -1.19
N ASP A 339 -18.35 -7.73 -2.49
CA ASP A 339 -17.79 -8.83 -3.26
C ASP A 339 -16.29 -8.64 -3.47
N ALA A 340 -15.85 -7.43 -3.82
CA ALA A 340 -14.42 -7.11 -3.90
C ALA A 340 -13.72 -7.22 -2.54
N ALA A 341 -14.35 -6.71 -1.47
CA ALA A 341 -13.80 -6.80 -0.13
C ALA A 341 -13.67 -8.26 0.36
N MET A 342 -14.67 -9.09 0.04
CA MET A 342 -14.69 -10.51 0.36
C MET A 342 -13.65 -11.30 -0.44
N ALA A 343 -13.45 -11.00 -1.72
CA ALA A 343 -12.43 -11.63 -2.55
C ALA A 343 -11.02 -11.39 -2.02
N ILE A 344 -10.69 -10.13 -1.68
CA ILE A 344 -9.39 -9.77 -1.08
C ILE A 344 -9.18 -10.48 0.25
N THR A 345 -10.22 -10.49 1.11
CA THR A 345 -10.13 -11.11 2.44
C THR A 345 -10.01 -12.63 2.34
N ALA A 346 -10.72 -13.28 1.41
CA ALA A 346 -10.66 -14.72 1.19
C ALA A 346 -9.29 -15.15 0.67
N ALA A 347 -8.69 -14.39 -0.26
CA ALA A 347 -7.33 -14.65 -0.75
C ALA A 347 -6.28 -14.58 0.38
N ALA A 348 -6.39 -13.57 1.25
CA ALA A 348 -5.53 -13.45 2.43
C ALA A 348 -5.70 -14.62 3.40
N VAL A 349 -6.94 -15.04 3.68
CA VAL A 349 -7.24 -16.17 4.58
C VAL A 349 -6.71 -17.50 4.02
N ALA A 350 -6.85 -17.74 2.71
CA ALA A 350 -6.33 -18.94 2.06
C ALA A 350 -4.80 -19.03 2.19
N GLN A 351 -4.10 -17.91 2.02
CA GLN A 351 -2.65 -17.84 2.21
C GLN A 351 -2.25 -18.07 3.69
N GLU A 352 -3.03 -17.56 4.65
CA GLU A 352 -2.79 -17.78 6.08
C GLU A 352 -2.97 -19.25 6.50
N GLN A 353 -3.97 -19.94 5.94
CA GLN A 353 -4.21 -21.36 6.20
C GLN A 353 -3.04 -22.22 5.71
N GLU A 354 -2.42 -21.86 4.59
CA GLU A 354 -1.24 -22.54 4.07
C GLU A 354 0.00 -22.32 4.96
N LEU A 355 0.24 -21.09 5.42
CA LEU A 355 1.32 -20.78 6.38
C LEU A 355 1.11 -21.43 7.75
N SER A 356 -0.14 -21.57 8.18
CA SER A 356 -0.45 -22.21 9.46
C SER A 356 -0.14 -23.71 9.46
N ARG A 357 -0.16 -24.37 8.28
CA ARG A 357 0.22 -25.80 8.14
C ARG A 357 1.73 -26.03 8.30
N THR A 358 2.58 -25.01 8.09
CA THR A 358 4.04 -25.13 8.17
C THR A 358 4.62 -24.81 9.57
N GLY A 359 3.80 -24.37 10.53
CA GLY A 359 4.09 -24.48 11.97
C GLY A 359 4.88 -23.34 12.65
N SER A 360 5.10 -22.17 12.04
CA SER A 360 5.95 -21.10 12.61
C SER A 360 5.30 -19.72 12.91
N ALA A 361 3.97 -19.62 12.95
CA ALA A 361 3.25 -18.34 12.90
C ALA A 361 3.65 -17.21 13.88
N TRP A 362 4.15 -17.49 15.09
CA TRP A 362 4.63 -16.44 16.03
C TRP A 362 6.12 -16.11 15.86
N LEU A 363 6.93 -17.09 15.49
CA LEU A 363 8.36 -16.88 15.23
C LEU A 363 8.57 -16.11 13.91
N ASP A 364 7.62 -16.22 12.98
CA ASP A 364 7.66 -15.51 11.71
C ASP A 364 7.54 -13.99 11.88
N CYS A 365 6.89 -13.50 12.95
CA CYS A 365 6.89 -12.09 13.32
C CYS A 365 8.32 -11.51 13.53
N PHE A 366 9.32 -12.37 13.74
CA PHE A 366 10.71 -11.98 14.00
C PHE A 366 11.66 -12.31 12.84
N ARG A 367 11.16 -12.85 11.70
CA ARG A 367 12.00 -13.30 10.58
C ARG A 367 11.82 -12.40 9.35
N GLY A 368 12.90 -12.23 8.58
CA GLY A 368 12.88 -11.55 7.29
C GLY A 368 12.29 -10.14 7.34
N SER A 369 11.42 -9.84 6.38
CA SER A 369 10.73 -8.55 6.26
C SER A 369 9.76 -8.29 7.42
N ASP A 370 9.07 -9.33 7.92
CA ASP A 370 8.15 -9.23 9.05
C ASP A 370 8.87 -8.93 10.37
N GLY A 371 10.08 -9.46 10.56
CA GLY A 371 10.96 -9.07 11.68
C GLY A 371 11.24 -7.57 11.72
N ARG A 372 11.51 -6.97 10.55
CA ARG A 372 11.71 -5.52 10.43
C ARG A 372 10.43 -4.73 10.70
N ARG A 373 9.28 -5.20 10.20
CA ARG A 373 7.96 -4.59 10.47
C ARG A 373 7.65 -4.58 11.96
N THR A 374 7.78 -5.73 12.63
CA THR A 374 7.53 -5.87 14.06
C THR A 374 8.45 -4.96 14.86
N LEU A 375 9.75 -4.90 14.53
CA LEU A 375 10.69 -4.03 15.21
C LEU A 375 10.32 -2.53 15.09
N ILE A 376 9.93 -2.07 13.90
CA ILE A 376 9.49 -0.68 13.69
C ILE A 376 8.29 -0.35 14.57
N VAL A 377 7.27 -1.22 14.57
CA VAL A 377 6.04 -1.00 15.34
C VAL A 377 6.34 -0.95 16.85
N CYS A 378 7.10 -1.94 17.37
CA CYS A 378 7.49 -1.97 18.78
C CYS A 378 8.28 -0.71 19.18
N MET A 379 9.22 -0.26 18.36
CA MET A 379 10.05 0.90 18.68
C MET A 379 9.27 2.21 18.68
N VAL A 380 8.24 2.36 17.85
CA VAL A 380 7.35 3.56 17.89
C VAL A 380 6.61 3.64 19.23
N TYR A 381 6.06 2.53 19.73
CA TYR A 381 5.35 2.51 21.01
C TYR A 381 6.30 2.60 22.20
N ILE A 382 7.49 1.99 22.12
CA ILE A 382 8.54 2.16 23.14
C ILE A 382 8.97 3.62 23.21
N ALA A 383 9.12 4.31 22.08
CA ALA A 383 9.43 5.73 22.05
C ALA A 383 8.35 6.57 22.76
N GLN A 384 7.06 6.21 22.66
CA GLN A 384 6.01 6.86 23.44
C GLN A 384 6.23 6.74 24.95
N GLN A 385 6.72 5.60 25.44
CA GLN A 385 6.99 5.41 26.87
C GLN A 385 8.24 6.18 27.32
N LEU A 386 9.29 6.21 26.49
CA LEU A 386 10.58 6.82 26.81
C LEU A 386 10.62 8.34 26.61
N VAL A 387 9.66 8.93 25.89
CA VAL A 387 9.52 10.39 25.77
C VAL A 387 8.86 11.03 26.99
N GLY A 388 8.49 10.25 28.02
CA GLY A 388 8.02 10.79 29.31
C GLY A 388 6.53 11.04 29.42
N ILE A 389 5.70 10.43 28.56
CA ILE A 389 4.23 10.58 28.62
C ILE A 389 3.64 10.15 29.97
N ASN A 390 4.23 9.12 30.61
CA ASN A 390 3.78 8.64 31.92
C ASN A 390 3.92 9.70 33.01
N PHE A 391 4.90 10.60 32.89
CA PHE A 391 5.04 11.74 33.80
C PHE A 391 4.03 12.86 33.43
N VAL A 392 4.03 13.30 32.18
CA VAL A 392 3.28 14.50 31.75
C VAL A 392 1.77 14.27 31.63
N SER A 393 1.31 13.03 31.49
CA SER A 393 -0.13 12.70 31.49
C SER A 393 -0.52 11.80 32.67
N GLY A 394 0.30 10.82 33.04
CA GLY A 394 -0.04 9.85 34.11
C GLY A 394 0.04 10.43 35.52
N TYR A 395 0.98 11.36 35.77
CA TYR A 395 1.25 11.95 37.08
C TYR A 395 1.01 13.47 37.14
N LEU A 396 0.39 14.04 36.11
CA LEU A 396 0.25 15.49 35.93
C LEU A 396 -0.39 16.19 37.14
N THR A 397 -1.55 15.72 37.59
CA THR A 397 -2.32 16.32 38.69
C THR A 397 -1.60 16.18 40.03
N TYR A 398 -0.97 15.02 40.26
CA TYR A 398 -0.17 14.79 41.46
C TYR A 398 1.03 15.74 41.50
N TYR A 399 1.72 15.90 40.36
CA TYR A 399 2.83 16.85 40.24
C TYR A 399 2.38 18.29 40.50
N PHE A 400 1.24 18.75 39.96
CA PHE A 400 0.71 20.08 40.24
C PHE A 400 0.41 20.29 41.73
N LYS A 401 -0.10 19.26 42.41
CA LYS A 401 -0.33 19.30 43.86
C LYS A 401 0.99 19.38 44.63
N LEU A 402 1.98 18.56 44.29
CA LEU A 402 3.30 18.59 44.92
C LEU A 402 4.02 19.92 44.71
N ALA A 403 3.87 20.52 43.52
CA ALA A 403 4.41 21.84 43.17
C ALA A 403 3.71 23.02 43.88
N GLY A 404 2.66 22.77 44.67
CA GLY A 404 1.95 23.79 45.45
C GLY A 404 1.06 24.70 44.60
N VAL A 405 0.57 24.22 43.46
CA VAL A 405 -0.35 24.98 42.60
C VAL A 405 -1.75 25.00 43.22
N ASN A 406 -2.33 26.20 43.36
CA ASN A 406 -3.72 26.36 43.78
C ASN A 406 -4.66 25.66 42.79
N ASP A 407 -5.62 24.89 43.29
CA ASP A 407 -6.61 24.14 42.50
C ASP A 407 -5.99 23.22 41.43
N ALA A 408 -4.97 22.44 41.82
CA ALA A 408 -4.25 21.49 40.96
C ALA A 408 -5.16 20.58 40.10
N ILE A 409 -6.30 20.14 40.65
CA ILE A 409 -7.27 19.27 39.95
C ILE A 409 -7.97 20.02 38.80
N ALA A 410 -8.38 21.28 39.02
CA ALA A 410 -9.02 22.09 37.98
C ALA A 410 -8.05 22.44 36.86
N LEU A 411 -6.80 22.76 37.22
CA LEU A 411 -5.76 23.03 36.23
C LEU A 411 -5.41 21.80 35.39
N ALA A 412 -5.34 20.62 36.03
CA ALA A 412 -5.15 19.37 35.31
C ALA A 412 -6.29 19.08 34.33
N GLN A 413 -7.54 19.33 34.74
CA GLN A 413 -8.70 19.20 33.84
C GLN A 413 -8.58 20.09 32.60
N ALA A 414 -8.14 21.34 32.78
CA ALA A 414 -7.87 22.25 31.66
C ALA A 414 -6.72 21.73 30.77
N ALA A 415 -5.64 21.21 31.36
CA ALA A 415 -4.52 20.64 30.62
C ALA A 415 -4.91 19.39 29.82
N PHE A 416 -5.76 18.50 30.36
CA PHE A 416 -6.30 17.37 29.61
C PHE A 416 -7.24 17.80 28.49
N ALA A 417 -8.02 18.88 28.67
CA ALA A 417 -8.86 19.45 27.61
C ALA A 417 -8.00 19.98 26.45
N ILE A 418 -6.90 20.67 26.76
CA ILE A 418 -5.93 21.15 25.76
C ILE A 418 -5.28 19.96 25.03
N GLN A 419 -4.92 18.90 25.74
CA GLN A 419 -4.40 17.66 25.14
C GLN A 419 -5.41 17.00 24.19
N LEU A 420 -6.69 16.94 24.58
CA LEU A 420 -7.77 16.43 23.72
C LEU A 420 -7.94 17.29 22.47
N PHE A 421 -7.90 18.62 22.62
CA PHE A 421 -7.94 19.53 21.48
C PHE A 421 -6.74 19.33 20.53
N GLY A 422 -5.53 19.17 21.07
CA GLY A 422 -4.33 18.87 20.28
C GLY A 422 -4.45 17.57 19.49
N ASN A 423 -5.08 16.54 20.06
CA ASN A 423 -5.40 15.32 19.35
C ASN A 423 -6.38 15.56 18.17
N ILE A 424 -7.46 16.31 18.40
CA ILE A 424 -8.43 16.61 17.33
C ILE A 424 -7.78 17.43 16.19
N CYS A 425 -6.88 18.37 16.53
CA CYS A 425 -6.10 19.10 15.53
C CYS A 425 -5.22 18.20 14.66
N SER A 426 -4.85 17.01 15.14
CA SER A 426 -3.99 16.08 14.40
C SER A 426 -4.70 15.43 13.20
N TRP A 427 -6.03 15.33 13.20
CA TRP A 427 -6.79 14.63 12.16
C TRP A 427 -6.46 15.11 10.73
N PRO A 428 -6.53 16.42 10.41
CA PRO A 428 -6.13 16.91 9.09
C PRO A 428 -4.61 16.84 8.85
N LEU A 429 -3.80 16.81 9.91
CA LEU A 429 -2.34 16.77 9.80
C LEU A 429 -1.85 15.37 9.41
N VAL A 430 -2.46 14.30 9.94
CA VAL A 430 -2.10 12.89 9.71
C VAL A 430 -2.03 12.56 8.22
N ASP A 431 -3.01 13.03 7.45
CA ASP A 431 -3.08 12.77 6.01
C ASP A 431 -2.36 13.83 5.18
N ARG A 432 -2.22 15.07 5.67
CA ARG A 432 -1.48 16.12 4.94
C ARG A 432 0.02 15.98 5.06
N LEU A 433 0.56 15.81 6.26
CA LEU A 433 2.00 15.74 6.51
C LEU A 433 2.56 14.33 6.34
N GLY A 434 1.76 13.30 6.61
CA GLY A 434 2.22 11.91 6.58
C GLY A 434 2.75 11.43 7.92
N ARG A 435 3.05 10.13 8.01
CA ARG A 435 3.31 9.46 9.29
C ARG A 435 4.71 9.78 9.80
N ARG A 436 5.70 9.79 8.91
CA ARG A 436 7.12 9.96 9.27
C ARG A 436 7.43 11.38 9.74
N PRO A 437 7.06 12.47 9.03
CA PRO A 437 7.31 13.84 9.49
C PRO A 437 6.67 14.15 10.84
N MET A 438 5.45 13.66 11.09
CA MET A 438 4.76 13.89 12.37
C MET A 438 5.44 13.18 13.53
N ILE A 439 5.80 11.90 13.37
CA ILE A 439 6.45 11.13 14.44
C ILE A 439 7.89 11.63 14.68
N VAL A 440 8.69 11.74 13.63
CA VAL A 440 10.11 12.13 13.76
C VAL A 440 10.23 13.60 14.18
N GLY A 441 9.52 14.50 13.49
CA GLY A 441 9.51 15.92 13.83
C GLY A 441 8.94 16.18 15.22
N GLY A 442 7.83 15.51 15.55
CA GLY A 442 7.23 15.55 16.89
C GLY A 442 8.21 15.09 17.97
N MET A 443 8.95 14.00 17.72
CA MET A 443 9.93 13.48 18.67
C MET A 443 11.06 14.48 18.96
N PHE A 444 11.60 15.15 17.93
CA PHE A 444 12.62 16.20 18.12
C PHE A 444 12.08 17.41 18.89
N ILE A 445 10.87 17.88 18.55
CA ILE A 445 10.22 19.01 19.21
C ILE A 445 9.97 18.69 20.69
N MET A 446 9.42 17.51 21.00
CA MET A 446 9.16 17.07 22.37
C MET A 446 10.44 16.88 23.18
N THR A 447 11.49 16.33 22.58
CA THR A 447 12.80 16.17 23.22
C THR A 447 13.39 17.52 23.60
N GLY A 448 13.34 18.51 22.69
CA GLY A 448 13.73 19.89 23.00
C GLY A 448 12.85 20.53 24.09
N GLY A 449 11.54 20.24 24.07
CA GLY A 449 10.61 20.68 25.11
C GLY A 449 10.93 20.12 26.50
N LEU A 450 11.31 18.84 26.60
CA LEU A 450 11.76 18.24 27.87
C LEU A 450 13.02 18.91 28.39
N LEU A 451 13.99 19.21 27.52
CA LEU A 451 15.20 19.94 27.90
C LEU A 451 14.85 21.33 28.45
N LEU A 452 13.96 22.07 27.77
CA LEU A 452 13.51 23.39 28.21
C LEU A 452 12.83 23.33 29.58
N ILE A 453 11.88 22.40 29.76
CA ILE A 453 11.17 22.22 31.03
C ILE A 453 12.14 21.86 32.16
N GLY A 454 13.09 20.96 31.89
CA GLY A 454 14.14 20.58 32.84
C GLY A 454 15.00 21.77 33.26
N LEU A 455 15.41 22.62 32.30
CA LEU A 455 16.20 23.82 32.57
C LEU A 455 15.44 24.86 33.40
N ILE A 456 14.17 25.10 33.10
CA ILE A 456 13.31 26.01 33.90
C ILE A 456 13.20 25.50 35.34
N SER A 457 13.09 24.17 35.49
CA SER A 457 12.96 23.49 36.79
C SER A 457 14.24 23.51 37.66
N LEU A 458 15.34 24.09 37.17
CA LEU A 458 16.51 24.39 38.01
C LEU A 458 16.28 25.61 38.91
N SER A 459 15.34 26.50 38.55
CA SER A 459 14.95 27.64 39.37
C SER A 459 13.77 27.26 40.26
N SER A 460 13.90 27.46 41.57
CA SER A 460 12.82 27.25 42.55
C SER A 460 11.88 28.46 42.72
N SER A 461 11.91 29.42 41.78
CA SER A 461 11.09 30.63 41.87
C SER A 461 9.62 30.35 41.52
N ALA A 462 8.68 31.05 42.15
CA ALA A 462 7.25 30.90 41.84
C ALA A 462 6.91 31.15 40.35
N PRO A 463 7.53 32.12 39.64
CA PRO A 463 7.37 32.25 38.19
C PRO A 463 7.90 31.05 37.40
N ALA A 464 9.03 30.45 37.82
CA ALA A 464 9.58 29.26 37.16
C ALA A 464 8.65 28.06 37.31
N LEU A 465 8.05 27.84 38.48
CA LEU A 465 7.06 26.75 38.67
C LEU A 465 5.84 26.92 37.77
N LYS A 466 5.29 28.15 37.66
CA LYS A 466 4.19 28.45 36.73
C LYS A 466 4.59 28.22 35.28
N ALA A 467 5.81 28.60 34.90
CA ALA A 467 6.34 28.36 33.56
C ALA A 467 6.49 26.85 33.28
N THR A 468 7.04 26.07 34.22
CA THR A 468 7.14 24.60 34.11
C THR A 468 5.78 23.96 33.82
N VAL A 469 4.75 24.34 34.59
CA VAL A 469 3.38 23.83 34.41
C VAL A 469 2.80 24.21 33.03
N ALA A 470 3.00 25.45 32.59
CA ALA A 470 2.54 25.91 31.29
C ALA A 470 3.24 25.15 30.14
N PHE A 471 4.56 25.02 30.19
CA PHE A 471 5.33 24.29 29.17
C PHE A 471 5.04 22.79 29.18
N MET A 472 4.76 22.17 30.34
CA MET A 472 4.27 20.78 30.40
C MET A 472 2.93 20.61 29.70
N THR A 473 2.02 21.58 29.84
CA THR A 473 0.72 21.57 29.16
C THR A 473 0.89 21.70 27.63
N VAL A 474 1.76 22.62 27.18
CA VAL A 474 2.12 22.78 25.76
C VAL A 474 2.80 21.51 25.23
N TRP A 475 3.69 20.89 26.00
CA TRP A 475 4.31 19.63 25.64
C TRP A 475 3.27 18.54 25.45
N GLY A 476 2.28 18.45 26.35
CA GLY A 476 1.16 17.50 26.24
C GLY A 476 0.35 17.73 24.97
N PHE A 477 0.04 18.98 24.64
CA PHE A 477 -0.61 19.35 23.37
C PHE A 477 0.19 18.85 22.16
N LEU A 478 1.50 19.14 22.13
CA LEU A 478 2.38 18.76 21.02
C LEU A 478 2.51 17.24 20.88
N TYR A 479 2.59 16.51 22.01
CA TYR A 479 2.57 15.06 22.02
C TYR A 479 1.30 14.52 21.36
N GLN A 480 0.13 15.02 21.77
CA GLN A 480 -1.14 14.57 21.22
C GLN A 480 -1.36 14.98 19.76
N ALA A 481 -0.80 16.12 19.34
CA ALA A 481 -0.85 16.59 17.95
C ALA A 481 0.12 15.82 17.02
N THR A 482 1.09 15.09 17.56
CA THR A 482 2.16 14.43 16.78
C THR A 482 2.27 12.94 17.08
N LEU A 483 3.22 12.51 17.92
CA LEU A 483 3.54 11.11 18.20
C LEU A 483 2.34 10.33 18.75
N GLY A 484 1.57 10.93 19.66
CA GLY A 484 0.40 10.31 20.29
C GLY A 484 -0.64 9.91 19.25
N ALA A 485 -1.01 10.84 18.36
CA ALA A 485 -2.04 10.63 17.36
C ALA A 485 -1.69 9.56 16.31
N VAL A 486 -0.44 9.53 15.86
CA VAL A 486 -0.05 8.78 14.65
C VAL A 486 0.47 7.38 14.95
N ALA A 487 0.97 7.12 16.17
CA ALA A 487 1.57 5.83 16.52
C ALA A 487 0.62 4.63 16.30
N TYR A 488 -0.67 4.79 16.60
CA TYR A 488 -1.67 3.73 16.43
C TYR A 488 -1.97 3.42 14.95
N ALA A 489 -1.92 4.44 14.08
CA ALA A 489 -2.02 4.24 12.64
C ALA A 489 -0.84 3.42 12.11
N VAL A 490 0.39 3.76 12.51
CA VAL A 490 1.59 2.97 12.17
C VAL A 490 1.48 1.53 12.66
N GLY A 491 0.96 1.32 13.88
CA GLY A 491 0.76 0.00 14.46
C GLY A 491 -0.25 -0.87 13.69
N GLY A 492 -1.24 -0.28 13.04
CA GLY A 492 -2.21 -1.01 12.22
C GLY A 492 -1.85 -1.15 10.74
N GLU A 493 -1.11 -0.18 10.18
CA GLU A 493 -0.75 -0.12 8.74
C GLU A 493 0.55 -0.91 8.43
N THR A 494 1.50 -1.00 9.38
CA THR A 494 2.81 -1.63 9.16
C THR A 494 2.81 -3.16 9.17
N PRO A 495 2.05 -3.87 10.01
CA PRO A 495 2.06 -5.33 10.02
C PRO A 495 1.51 -5.91 8.71
N SER A 496 2.07 -7.06 8.29
CA SER A 496 1.48 -7.83 7.20
C SER A 496 0.09 -8.33 7.60
N PRO A 497 -0.87 -8.47 6.65
CA PRO A 497 -2.24 -8.90 6.96
C PRO A 497 -2.31 -10.19 7.77
N LEU A 498 -1.43 -11.15 7.46
CA LEU A 498 -1.40 -12.51 8.01
C LEU A 498 -0.88 -12.56 9.46
N LEU A 499 0.01 -11.62 9.82
CA LEU A 499 0.61 -11.57 11.16
C LEU A 499 0.10 -10.38 11.99
N ARG A 500 -0.88 -9.63 11.49
CA ARG A 500 -1.33 -8.36 12.07
C ARG A 500 -1.65 -8.47 13.55
N GLN A 501 -2.53 -9.40 13.95
CA GLN A 501 -2.90 -9.57 15.37
C GLN A 501 -1.70 -9.97 16.24
N LYS A 502 -0.81 -10.83 15.73
CA LYS A 502 0.37 -11.34 16.46
C LYS A 502 1.41 -10.24 16.66
N THR A 503 1.77 -9.52 15.59
CA THR A 503 2.65 -8.35 15.63
C THR A 503 2.09 -7.26 16.54
N TYR A 504 0.78 -6.98 16.48
CA TYR A 504 0.16 -6.00 17.36
C TYR A 504 0.21 -6.43 18.84
N SER A 505 0.00 -7.71 19.13
CA SER A 505 0.11 -8.24 20.49
C SER A 505 1.54 -8.12 21.02
N ILE A 506 2.56 -8.47 20.21
CA ILE A 506 3.99 -8.29 20.54
C ILE A 506 4.30 -6.81 20.81
N ASN A 507 3.77 -5.91 19.98
CA ASN A 507 3.92 -4.47 20.16
C ASN A 507 3.42 -4.01 21.53
N ILE A 508 2.16 -4.30 21.86
CA ILE A 508 1.56 -3.88 23.14
C ILE A 508 2.32 -4.50 24.32
N MET A 509 2.73 -5.77 24.24
CA MET A 509 3.56 -6.42 25.26
C MET A 509 4.88 -5.68 25.48
N SER A 510 5.60 -5.35 24.39
CA SER A 510 6.89 -4.66 24.46
C SER A 510 6.77 -3.25 25.04
N ALA A 511 5.75 -2.50 24.60
CA ALA A 511 5.45 -1.16 25.09
C ALA A 511 5.06 -1.19 26.58
N THR A 512 4.24 -2.16 26.97
CA THR A 512 3.80 -2.33 28.37
C THR A 512 4.96 -2.73 29.28
N ALA A 513 5.91 -3.53 28.80
CA ALA A 513 7.11 -3.89 29.56
C ALA A 513 7.98 -2.66 29.87
N VAL A 514 8.18 -1.78 28.88
CA VAL A 514 8.92 -0.52 29.08
C VAL A 514 8.12 0.45 29.96
N SER A 515 6.80 0.55 29.75
CA SER A 515 5.89 1.34 30.58
C SER A 515 5.95 0.89 32.04
N CYS A 516 6.00 -0.43 32.29
CA CYS A 516 6.18 -0.99 33.62
C CYS A 516 7.47 -0.49 34.27
N ALA A 517 8.61 -0.61 33.58
CA ALA A 517 9.88 -0.11 34.11
C ALA A 517 9.81 1.38 34.49
N VAL A 518 9.21 2.22 33.62
CA VAL A 518 9.03 3.65 33.89
C VAL A 518 8.12 3.87 35.10
N LEU A 519 6.91 3.28 35.11
CA LEU A 519 5.91 3.48 36.17
C LEU A 519 6.30 2.91 37.53
N GLN A 520 7.23 1.95 37.58
CA GLN A 520 7.82 1.50 38.84
C GLN A 520 8.83 2.51 39.39
N ILE A 521 9.56 3.22 38.53
CA ILE A 521 10.55 4.21 38.97
C ILE A 521 9.89 5.56 39.31
N MET A 522 8.79 5.91 38.63
CA MET A 522 8.12 7.22 38.76
C MET A 522 7.81 7.66 40.20
N PRO A 523 7.20 6.83 41.09
CA PRO A 523 6.91 7.24 42.46
C PRO A 523 8.15 7.68 43.25
N TYR A 524 9.27 6.98 43.07
CA TYR A 524 10.54 7.31 43.73
C TYR A 524 11.15 8.63 43.24
N LEU A 525 10.92 8.98 41.98
CA LEU A 525 11.40 10.25 41.43
C LEU A 525 10.56 11.45 41.88
N LEU A 526 9.28 11.21 42.18
CA LEU A 526 8.29 12.27 42.43
C LEU A 526 8.03 12.55 43.90
N ASN A 527 7.95 11.54 44.75
CA ASN A 527 7.55 11.75 46.13
C ASN A 527 8.61 12.52 46.92
N LYS A 528 8.15 13.29 47.92
CA LYS A 528 9.00 14.15 48.75
C LYS A 528 9.88 13.41 49.74
N ASP A 529 9.48 12.20 50.13
CA ASP A 529 10.23 11.33 51.04
C ASP A 529 11.36 10.54 50.36
N GLU A 530 11.49 10.66 49.03
CA GLU A 530 12.42 9.90 48.21
C GLU A 530 13.40 10.84 47.46
N ALA A 531 13.42 10.82 46.13
CA ALA A 531 14.38 11.62 45.34
C ALA A 531 13.95 13.07 45.09
N ASP A 532 12.66 13.40 45.25
CA ASP A 532 12.06 14.74 45.07
C ASP A 532 12.64 15.55 43.90
N LEU A 533 12.69 14.92 42.72
CA LEU A 533 13.31 15.56 41.56
C LEU A 533 12.41 16.66 40.95
N GLY A 534 11.13 16.69 41.32
CA GLY A 534 10.15 17.64 40.78
C GLY A 534 10.19 17.69 39.24
N GLY A 535 10.34 18.89 38.69
CA GLY A 535 10.43 19.06 37.23
C GLY A 535 11.75 18.60 36.59
N LYS A 536 12.80 18.29 37.39
CA LYS A 536 14.09 17.80 36.89
C LYS A 536 13.99 16.39 36.29
N ILE A 537 12.89 15.68 36.53
CA ILE A 537 12.54 14.40 35.89
C ILE A 537 12.59 14.52 34.36
N CYS A 538 12.27 15.70 33.81
CA CYS A 538 12.37 15.95 32.37
C CYS A 538 13.80 15.74 31.81
N PHE A 539 14.87 15.91 32.59
CA PHE A 539 16.24 15.59 32.14
C PHE A 539 16.46 14.08 31.96
N VAL A 540 15.83 13.26 32.79
CA VAL A 540 15.91 11.79 32.67
C VAL A 540 15.27 11.36 31.36
N PHE A 541 14.05 11.84 31.07
CA PHE A 541 13.36 11.51 29.83
C PHE A 541 14.00 12.17 28.61
N PHE A 542 14.61 13.35 28.75
CA PHE A 542 15.44 13.94 27.69
C PHE A 542 16.57 12.97 27.28
N GLY A 543 17.34 12.45 28.24
CA GLY A 543 18.40 11.48 27.97
C GLY A 543 17.91 10.20 27.29
N LEU A 544 16.76 9.68 27.71
CA LEU A 544 16.15 8.47 27.12
C LEU A 544 15.53 8.71 25.74
N SER A 545 15.08 9.94 25.46
CA SER A 545 14.44 10.31 24.19
C SER A 545 15.45 10.51 23.04
N LEU A 546 16.69 10.93 23.32
CA LEU A 546 17.74 11.13 22.31
C LEU A 546 18.04 9.88 21.44
N PRO A 547 18.30 8.69 21.99
CA PRO A 547 18.53 7.49 21.16
C PRO A 547 17.28 7.13 20.34
N MET A 548 16.08 7.39 20.86
CA MET A 548 14.83 7.15 20.15
C MET A 548 14.66 8.11 18.96
N CYS A 549 15.07 9.39 19.08
CA CYS A 549 15.13 10.31 17.94
C CYS A 549 16.02 9.76 16.82
N GLY A 550 17.21 9.26 17.18
CA GLY A 550 18.13 8.65 16.22
C GLY A 550 17.51 7.44 15.52
N TYR A 551 16.96 6.49 16.28
CA TYR A 551 16.32 5.31 15.71
C TYR A 551 15.16 5.66 14.78
N LEU A 552 14.21 6.48 15.23
CA LEU A 552 13.04 6.85 14.43
C LEU A 552 13.45 7.61 13.16
N TYR A 553 14.48 8.45 13.23
CA TYR A 553 15.00 9.15 12.06
C TYR A 553 15.54 8.19 10.99
N PHE A 554 16.27 7.14 11.35
CA PHE A 554 16.85 6.21 10.38
C PHE A 554 15.91 5.06 9.96
N CYS A 555 15.06 4.58 10.87
CA CYS A 555 14.35 3.31 10.70
C CYS A 555 12.85 3.45 10.41
N LEU A 556 12.19 4.58 10.69
CA LEU A 556 10.75 4.75 10.47
C LEU A 556 10.43 5.07 8.99
N PRO A 557 9.73 4.22 8.24
CA PRO A 557 9.35 4.52 6.86
C PRO A 557 8.19 5.52 6.76
N GLU A 558 8.03 6.14 5.60
CA GLU A 558 6.78 6.85 5.26
C GLU A 558 5.77 5.85 4.68
N LEU A 559 4.54 5.90 5.19
CA LEU A 559 3.45 4.98 4.83
C LEU A 559 2.23 5.71 4.22
N LYS A 560 2.27 7.04 4.21
CA LYS A 560 1.18 7.88 3.69
C LYS A 560 0.82 7.51 2.25
N GLY A 561 -0.48 7.31 2.01
CA GLY A 561 -1.05 7.12 0.68
C GLY A 561 -0.67 5.80 0.03
N ARG A 562 -0.17 4.83 0.82
CA ARG A 562 0.28 3.52 0.30
C ARG A 562 -0.72 2.42 0.56
N THR A 563 -0.93 1.55 -0.44
CA THR A 563 -1.78 0.37 -0.26
C THR A 563 -1.04 -0.71 0.55
N VAL A 564 -1.79 -1.66 1.12
CA VAL A 564 -1.20 -2.79 1.86
C VAL A 564 -0.26 -3.62 0.97
N ALA A 565 -0.58 -3.75 -0.31
CA ALA A 565 0.24 -4.47 -1.29
C ALA A 565 1.54 -3.72 -1.60
N GLU A 566 1.49 -2.40 -1.78
CA GLU A 566 2.68 -1.57 -2.00
C GLU A 566 3.63 -1.62 -0.80
N ILE A 567 3.08 -1.52 0.42
CA ILE A 567 3.87 -1.70 1.63
C ILE A 567 4.46 -3.11 1.66
N GLN A 568 3.73 -4.15 1.22
CA GLN A 568 4.28 -5.50 1.10
C GLN A 568 5.50 -5.58 0.18
N GLU A 569 5.35 -5.02 -1.02
CA GLU A 569 6.41 -4.94 -2.03
C GLU A 569 7.66 -4.21 -1.49
N MET A 570 7.49 -3.04 -0.89
CA MET A 570 8.61 -2.22 -0.39
C MET A 570 9.45 -2.92 0.68
N PHE A 571 8.80 -3.64 1.59
CA PHE A 571 9.51 -4.41 2.62
C PHE A 571 10.16 -5.67 2.05
N GLN A 572 9.56 -6.32 1.04
CA GLN A 572 10.17 -7.46 0.35
C GLN A 572 11.38 -7.04 -0.51
N ALA A 573 11.31 -5.86 -1.13
CA ALA A 573 12.41 -5.24 -1.88
C ALA A 573 13.56 -4.77 -0.98
N GLY A 574 13.43 -4.85 0.36
CA GLY A 574 14.50 -4.52 1.30
C GLY A 574 14.88 -3.04 1.31
N LEU A 575 14.00 -2.13 0.87
CA LEU A 575 14.30 -0.71 0.73
C LEU A 575 14.70 -0.06 2.07
N ALA A 576 15.62 0.90 2.04
CA ALA A 576 15.91 1.71 3.22
C ALA A 576 14.67 2.53 3.62
N ALA A 577 14.35 2.63 4.92
CA ALA A 577 13.12 3.26 5.40
C ALA A 577 12.90 4.68 4.87
N ARG A 578 13.98 5.44 4.67
CA ARG A 578 13.97 6.80 4.12
C ARG A 578 13.58 6.90 2.65
N LYS A 579 13.74 5.82 1.88
CA LYS A 579 13.43 5.78 0.43
C LYS A 579 11.97 5.40 0.14
N PHE A 580 11.18 5.07 1.17
CA PHE A 580 9.77 4.67 1.00
C PHE A 580 8.93 5.81 0.42
N GLY A 581 9.24 7.06 0.75
CA GLY A 581 8.52 8.23 0.21
C GLY A 581 8.67 8.35 -1.31
N ASP A 582 9.90 8.19 -1.81
CA ASP A 582 10.25 8.40 -3.22
C ASP A 582 10.08 7.14 -4.08
N TYR A 583 9.70 6.01 -3.48
CA TYR A 583 9.59 4.74 -4.18
C TYR A 583 8.29 4.66 -4.99
N VAL A 584 8.40 4.40 -6.29
CA VAL A 584 7.24 4.11 -7.14
C VAL A 584 7.05 2.60 -7.15
N SER A 585 5.96 2.12 -6.56
CA SER A 585 5.63 0.69 -6.53
C SER A 585 5.30 0.18 -7.93
N GLN A 586 5.73 -1.04 -8.26
CA GLN A 586 5.31 -1.73 -9.49
C GLN A 586 3.81 -2.02 -9.51
N SER A 587 3.20 -2.24 -8.34
CA SER A 587 1.73 -2.35 -8.22
C SER A 587 1.01 -1.03 -8.45
N GLN A 588 1.61 0.11 -8.11
CA GLN A 588 1.07 1.44 -8.43
C GLN A 588 1.33 1.81 -9.90
N ALA A 589 2.49 1.48 -10.45
CA ALA A 589 2.74 1.61 -11.89
C ALA A 589 1.80 0.70 -12.69
N GLY A 590 1.51 -0.50 -12.19
CA GLY A 590 0.54 -1.43 -12.77
C GLY A 590 -0.91 -0.99 -12.59
N LEU A 591 -1.30 -0.43 -11.44
CA LEU A 591 -2.65 0.10 -11.18
C LEU A 591 -2.89 1.46 -11.83
N GLU A 592 -1.91 2.37 -11.88
CA GLU A 592 -2.00 3.58 -12.71
C GLU A 592 -2.04 3.20 -14.18
N MET A 593 -1.31 2.17 -14.61
CA MET A 593 -1.41 1.68 -15.98
C MET A 593 -2.75 0.99 -16.25
N VAL A 594 -3.31 0.22 -15.31
CA VAL A 594 -4.66 -0.39 -15.40
C VAL A 594 -5.77 0.65 -15.31
N MET A 595 -5.63 1.68 -14.47
CA MET A 595 -6.60 2.75 -14.28
C MET A 595 -6.51 3.78 -15.42
N VAL A 596 -5.31 4.04 -15.96
CA VAL A 596 -5.14 4.73 -17.25
C VAL A 596 -5.72 3.87 -18.37
N MET A 597 -5.55 2.54 -18.36
CA MET A 597 -6.21 1.64 -19.31
C MET A 597 -7.73 1.62 -19.16
N GLU A 598 -8.30 1.67 -17.95
CA GLU A 598 -9.75 1.71 -17.66
C GLU A 598 -10.36 3.09 -17.94
N VAL A 599 -9.70 4.18 -17.56
CA VAL A 599 -10.12 5.55 -17.95
C VAL A 599 -10.03 5.73 -19.47
N ASN A 600 -9.02 5.16 -20.12
CA ASN A 600 -8.91 5.13 -21.59
C ASN A 600 -9.93 4.17 -22.23
N ARG A 601 -10.38 3.14 -21.51
CA ARG A 601 -11.47 2.21 -21.91
C ARG A 601 -12.83 2.91 -21.90
N VAL A 602 -13.09 3.81 -20.95
CA VAL A 602 -14.35 4.56 -20.82
C VAL A 602 -14.41 5.78 -21.73
N LYS A 603 -13.27 6.42 -22.06
CA LYS A 603 -13.23 7.64 -22.89
C LYS A 603 -12.88 7.42 -24.37
N GLY A 604 -12.47 6.22 -24.77
CA GLY A 604 -12.08 5.93 -26.16
C GLY A 604 -10.87 6.74 -26.65
N SER A 605 -10.12 7.37 -25.73
CA SER A 605 -8.91 8.15 -26.01
C SER A 605 -7.72 7.46 -25.34
N THR A 606 -6.65 7.23 -26.09
CA THR A 606 -5.37 6.68 -25.64
C THR A 606 -4.35 7.80 -25.51
N GLU A 607 -3.35 7.69 -24.64
CA GLU A 607 -2.24 8.65 -24.57
C GLU A 607 -0.96 8.09 -25.22
N ILE A 608 -0.29 8.90 -26.06
CA ILE A 608 1.09 8.66 -26.49
C ILE A 608 1.94 9.85 -26.04
N GLY A 609 2.95 9.59 -25.20
CA GLY A 609 3.71 10.66 -24.57
C GLY A 609 2.82 11.50 -23.64
N ASN A 610 2.57 12.76 -24.00
CA ASN A 610 1.65 13.66 -23.29
C ASN A 610 0.46 14.08 -24.16
N GLN A 611 0.17 13.34 -25.23
CA GLN A 611 -0.83 13.71 -26.24
C GLN A 611 -1.95 12.67 -26.31
N GLN A 612 -3.20 13.16 -26.41
CA GLN A 612 -4.36 12.30 -26.59
C GLN A 612 -4.51 11.90 -28.06
N VAL A 613 -4.64 10.60 -28.29
CA VAL A 613 -4.90 10.00 -29.60
C VAL A 613 -6.14 9.13 -29.56
N GLY A 614 -6.81 9.00 -30.71
CA GLY A 614 -7.91 8.06 -30.87
C GLY A 614 -7.46 6.59 -30.77
N PRO A 615 -8.43 5.67 -30.73
CA PRO A 615 -8.18 4.24 -30.58
C PRO A 615 -7.64 3.57 -31.86
N ILE A 616 -7.68 4.29 -32.98
CA ILE A 616 -7.21 3.91 -34.31
C ILE A 616 -6.55 5.16 -34.90
N GLY A 617 -5.37 5.04 -35.49
CA GLY A 617 -4.70 6.14 -36.21
C GLY A 617 -4.73 5.95 -37.72
N LEU A 618 -3.89 6.70 -38.45
CA LEU A 618 -3.80 6.66 -39.91
C LEU A 618 -2.34 6.51 -40.37
N GLY A 619 -2.09 5.50 -41.20
CA GLY A 619 -0.81 5.35 -41.91
C GLY A 619 -0.82 6.10 -43.24
N LEU A 620 0.12 7.03 -43.44
CA LEU A 620 0.13 7.95 -44.58
C LEU A 620 0.93 7.46 -45.79
N MET A 621 1.66 6.34 -45.68
CA MET A 621 2.50 5.80 -46.75
C MET A 621 1.76 5.68 -48.09
N GLY A 622 0.49 5.28 -48.05
CA GLY A 622 -0.32 5.08 -49.24
C GLY A 622 -0.69 6.37 -49.98
N LEU A 623 -0.61 7.54 -49.36
CA LEU A 623 -0.98 8.82 -49.99
C LEU A 623 0.09 9.33 -50.94
N THR A 624 1.37 9.07 -50.64
CA THR A 624 2.51 9.64 -51.38
C THR A 624 3.48 8.60 -51.94
N TRP A 625 3.65 7.44 -51.29
CA TRP A 625 4.59 6.40 -51.76
C TRP A 625 3.95 5.42 -52.74
N ARG A 626 3.65 5.91 -53.94
CA ARG A 626 3.15 5.12 -55.09
C ARG A 626 3.72 5.66 -56.38
N ALA A 627 3.71 4.86 -57.46
CA ALA A 627 4.09 5.40 -58.77
C ALA A 627 3.10 6.49 -59.23
N ASN A 628 1.81 6.31 -58.89
CA ASN A 628 0.76 7.31 -59.11
C ASN A 628 0.07 7.63 -57.76
N PRO A 629 0.54 8.64 -57.02
CA PRO A 629 -0.13 9.15 -55.82
C PRO A 629 -1.55 9.64 -56.12
N VAL A 630 -2.41 9.68 -55.09
CA VAL A 630 -3.74 10.30 -55.22
C VAL A 630 -3.61 11.81 -55.42
N SER A 631 -4.65 12.46 -55.96
CA SER A 631 -4.67 13.91 -56.04
C SER A 631 -4.61 14.55 -54.64
N GLU A 632 -4.08 15.77 -54.57
CA GLU A 632 -3.95 16.51 -53.32
C GLU A 632 -5.31 16.74 -52.66
N GLU A 633 -6.35 17.03 -53.44
CA GLU A 633 -7.72 17.21 -52.95
C GLU A 633 -8.25 15.93 -52.28
N LEU A 634 -8.03 14.77 -52.89
CA LEU A 634 -8.46 13.49 -52.33
C LEU A 634 -7.65 13.12 -51.09
N ALA A 635 -6.36 13.44 -51.08
CA ALA A 635 -5.52 13.26 -49.89
C ALA A 635 -6.00 14.14 -48.73
N PHE A 636 -6.33 15.41 -48.99
CA PHE A 636 -6.85 16.33 -47.99
C PHE A 636 -8.21 15.90 -47.46
N GLU A 637 -9.11 15.47 -48.34
CA GLU A 637 -10.40 14.89 -47.96
C GLU A 637 -10.20 13.67 -47.05
N THR A 638 -9.28 12.78 -47.40
CA THR A 638 -8.95 11.58 -46.62
C THR A 638 -8.39 11.93 -45.23
N LEU A 639 -7.46 12.90 -45.16
CA LEU A 639 -6.87 13.38 -43.90
C LEU A 639 -7.92 14.03 -42.99
N ARG A 640 -8.78 14.90 -43.54
CA ARG A 640 -9.88 15.51 -42.79
C ARG A 640 -10.87 14.48 -42.28
N THR A 641 -11.27 13.53 -43.12
CA THR A 641 -12.17 12.44 -42.74
C THR A 641 -11.57 11.62 -41.58
N ALA A 642 -10.24 11.41 -41.59
CA ALA A 642 -9.57 10.72 -40.50
C ALA A 642 -9.63 11.50 -39.20
N LEU A 643 -9.37 12.81 -39.25
CA LEU A 643 -9.46 13.68 -38.08
C LEU A 643 -10.88 13.75 -37.52
N GLU A 644 -11.90 13.86 -38.39
CA GLU A 644 -13.32 13.90 -38.02
C GLU A 644 -13.80 12.59 -37.36
N ASN A 645 -13.22 11.45 -37.72
CA ASN A 645 -13.49 10.15 -37.09
C ASN A 645 -12.56 9.85 -35.89
N GLY A 646 -11.79 10.83 -35.42
CA GLY A 646 -10.89 10.68 -34.25
C GLY A 646 -9.58 9.95 -34.54
N CYS A 647 -9.27 9.64 -35.81
CA CYS A 647 -7.99 9.06 -36.22
C CYS A 647 -6.91 10.15 -36.33
N ASN A 648 -6.55 10.74 -35.19
CA ASN A 648 -5.66 11.89 -35.11
C ASN A 648 -4.17 11.55 -34.93
N LEU A 649 -3.80 10.28 -34.74
CA LEU A 649 -2.41 9.82 -34.84
C LEU A 649 -2.04 9.57 -36.31
N TRP A 650 -1.23 10.44 -36.89
CA TRP A 650 -0.80 10.33 -38.29
C TRP A 650 0.65 9.88 -38.39
N ASN A 651 0.88 8.71 -38.99
CA ASN A 651 2.22 8.16 -39.20
C ASN A 651 2.66 8.38 -40.66
N GLY A 652 3.64 9.25 -40.85
CA GLY A 652 4.24 9.60 -42.14
C GLY A 652 5.73 9.29 -42.21
N GLY A 653 6.38 9.68 -43.31
CA GLY A 653 7.83 9.54 -43.42
C GLY A 653 8.45 10.49 -44.44
N GLU A 654 9.70 10.90 -44.20
CA GLU A 654 10.48 11.77 -45.11
C GLU A 654 10.74 11.12 -46.48
N PHE A 655 10.79 9.80 -46.49
CA PHE A 655 11.14 8.98 -47.64
C PHE A 655 9.90 8.40 -48.34
N TYR A 656 8.72 8.81 -47.88
CA TYR A 656 7.43 8.39 -48.43
C TYR A 656 7.11 9.21 -49.68
N GLY A 657 7.85 8.96 -50.76
CA GLY A 657 7.80 9.76 -51.99
C GLY A 657 9.08 10.56 -52.21
N PRO A 658 9.20 11.24 -53.36
CA PRO A 658 10.36 12.06 -53.68
C PRO A 658 10.37 13.35 -52.83
N PRO A 659 11.51 14.05 -52.67
CA PRO A 659 11.60 15.26 -51.87
C PRO A 659 10.61 16.37 -52.24
N GLU A 660 10.17 16.42 -53.50
CA GLU A 660 9.21 17.39 -54.01
C GLU A 660 7.75 17.08 -53.62
N TYR A 661 7.45 15.84 -53.24
CA TYR A 661 6.10 15.38 -52.90
C TYR A 661 6.11 14.13 -52.00
N ASN A 662 6.73 14.26 -50.82
CA ASN A 662 6.65 13.25 -49.76
C ASN A 662 5.53 13.57 -48.76
N THR A 663 5.40 12.77 -47.70
CA THR A 663 4.37 13.00 -46.67
C THR A 663 4.49 14.38 -45.99
N LEU A 664 5.70 14.87 -45.73
CA LEU A 664 5.91 16.16 -45.07
C LEU A 664 5.45 17.33 -45.95
N VAL A 665 5.75 17.29 -47.24
CA VAL A 665 5.27 18.30 -48.21
C VAL A 665 3.75 18.27 -48.33
N LEU A 666 3.15 17.08 -48.38
CA LEU A 666 1.69 16.94 -48.41
C LEU A 666 1.05 17.55 -47.13
N LEU A 667 1.62 17.24 -45.96
CA LEU A 667 1.11 17.74 -44.68
C LEU A 667 1.33 19.24 -44.51
N GLU A 668 2.44 19.79 -45.02
CA GLU A 668 2.66 21.23 -45.02
C GLU A 668 1.58 21.97 -45.80
N ARG A 669 1.27 21.53 -47.02
CA ARG A 669 0.19 22.11 -47.83
C ARG A 669 -1.19 21.91 -47.19
N TYR A 670 -1.40 20.76 -46.54
CA TYR A 670 -2.63 20.49 -45.80
C TYR A 670 -2.82 21.50 -44.65
N PHE A 671 -1.81 21.70 -43.81
CA PHE A 671 -1.89 22.64 -42.67
C PHE A 671 -1.83 24.11 -43.10
N GLU A 672 -1.29 24.41 -44.29
CA GLU A 672 -1.46 25.74 -44.88
C GLU A 672 -2.94 26.02 -45.23
N ARG A 673 -3.65 25.01 -45.76
CA ARG A 673 -5.07 25.12 -46.10
C ARG A 673 -6.01 25.03 -44.89
N TYR A 674 -5.65 24.22 -43.89
CA TYR A 674 -6.44 23.95 -42.67
C TYR A 674 -5.57 24.12 -41.41
N PRO A 675 -5.14 25.36 -41.08
CA PRO A 675 -4.25 25.61 -39.95
C PRO A 675 -4.85 25.21 -38.59
N GLU A 676 -6.17 25.26 -38.45
CA GLU A 676 -6.89 24.87 -37.23
C GLU A 676 -6.78 23.39 -36.88
N ASP A 677 -6.39 22.55 -37.83
CA ASP A 677 -6.24 21.11 -37.62
C ASP A 677 -4.87 20.73 -37.05
N ALA A 678 -3.86 21.60 -37.17
CA ALA A 678 -2.49 21.32 -36.75
C ALA A 678 -2.39 20.92 -35.26
N GLU A 679 -3.13 21.60 -34.38
CA GLU A 679 -3.14 21.32 -32.94
C GLU A 679 -3.96 20.06 -32.56
N LYS A 680 -4.80 19.56 -33.47
CA LYS A 680 -5.65 18.38 -33.23
C LYS A 680 -4.94 17.07 -33.61
N VAL A 681 -3.89 17.15 -34.42
CA VAL A 681 -3.14 16.02 -34.97
C VAL A 681 -1.91 15.72 -34.11
N VAL A 682 -1.69 14.43 -33.86
CA VAL A 682 -0.44 13.89 -33.33
C VAL A 682 0.37 13.31 -34.48
N LEU A 683 1.50 13.95 -34.79
CA LEU A 683 2.30 13.66 -35.97
C LEU A 683 3.53 12.82 -35.61
N ASN A 684 3.58 11.59 -36.13
CA ASN A 684 4.73 10.70 -36.07
C ASN A 684 5.41 10.63 -37.45
N ILE A 685 6.68 11.02 -37.55
CA ILE A 685 7.43 11.07 -38.82
C ILE A 685 8.61 10.10 -38.78
N LYS A 686 8.62 9.15 -39.73
CA LYS A 686 9.75 8.26 -39.97
C LYS A 686 10.86 8.93 -40.76
N GLY A 687 12.08 8.81 -40.25
CA GLY A 687 13.31 9.19 -40.93
C GLY A 687 14.48 8.31 -40.53
N GLY A 688 15.69 8.89 -40.52
CA GLY A 688 16.90 8.15 -40.17
C GLY A 688 17.38 7.20 -41.27
N ILE A 689 17.09 7.54 -42.53
CA ILE A 689 17.58 6.79 -43.68
C ILE A 689 18.30 7.68 -44.68
N ASN A 690 19.20 7.07 -45.44
CA ASN A 690 19.80 7.72 -46.58
C ASN A 690 18.83 7.67 -47.78
N LEU A 691 18.26 8.80 -48.18
CA LEU A 691 17.22 8.87 -49.23
C LEU A 691 17.64 8.31 -50.61
N LYS A 692 18.95 8.18 -50.88
CA LYS A 692 19.46 7.60 -52.15
C LYS A 692 19.57 6.08 -52.09
N THR A 693 20.03 5.55 -50.95
CA THR A 693 20.30 4.11 -50.80
C THR A 693 19.19 3.36 -50.07
N LEU A 694 18.28 4.09 -49.41
CA LEU A 694 17.23 3.62 -48.51
C LEU A 694 17.75 2.74 -47.36
N LYS A 695 19.02 2.91 -47.00
CA LYS A 695 19.64 2.22 -45.86
C LYS A 695 19.50 3.06 -44.59
N PRO A 696 19.45 2.43 -43.41
CA PRO A 696 19.50 3.15 -42.13
C PRO A 696 20.77 3.99 -42.06
N GLU A 697 20.67 5.21 -41.55
CA GLU A 697 21.78 6.13 -41.39
C GLU A 697 21.62 6.83 -40.02
N GLY A 698 22.28 6.26 -39.01
CA GLY A 698 22.11 6.67 -37.61
C GLY A 698 23.26 7.48 -37.03
N ASP A 699 24.29 7.79 -37.82
CA ASP A 699 25.41 8.61 -37.36
C ASP A 699 24.97 10.04 -37.03
N THR A 700 25.83 10.79 -36.35
CA THR A 700 25.51 12.13 -35.84
C THR A 700 25.09 13.10 -36.96
N GLU A 701 25.74 13.05 -38.12
CA GLU A 701 25.46 13.95 -39.25
C GLU A 701 24.15 13.57 -39.94
N GLY A 702 23.97 12.27 -40.23
CA GLY A 702 22.76 11.73 -40.83
C GLY A 702 21.53 11.97 -39.95
N THR A 703 21.64 11.72 -38.64
CA THR A 703 20.57 11.94 -37.66
C THR A 703 20.20 13.42 -37.55
N ARG A 704 21.17 14.33 -37.56
CA ARG A 704 20.87 15.77 -37.54
C ARG A 704 20.17 16.21 -38.82
N ARG A 705 20.69 15.79 -39.97
CA ARG A 705 20.15 16.13 -41.30
C ARG A 705 18.69 15.70 -41.44
N THR A 706 18.38 14.44 -41.16
CA THR A 706 17.01 13.90 -41.32
C THR A 706 15.97 14.66 -40.47
N VAL A 707 16.33 15.02 -39.23
CA VAL A 707 15.43 15.78 -38.34
C VAL A 707 15.29 17.22 -38.82
N GLU A 708 16.38 17.89 -39.20
CA GLU A 708 16.36 19.27 -39.70
C GLU A 708 15.58 19.40 -41.01
N ASP A 709 15.82 18.50 -41.97
CA ASP A 709 15.11 18.46 -43.24
C ASP A 709 13.61 18.22 -43.01
N SER A 710 13.26 17.30 -42.09
CA SER A 710 11.88 17.01 -41.77
C SER A 710 11.14 18.20 -41.15
N VAL A 711 11.79 18.89 -40.20
CA VAL A 711 11.24 20.10 -39.57
C VAL A 711 11.15 21.25 -40.58
N ALA A 712 12.14 21.41 -41.45
CA ALA A 712 12.18 22.46 -42.46
C ALA A 712 11.04 22.31 -43.49
N GLN A 713 10.75 21.08 -43.92
CA GLN A 713 9.69 20.81 -44.89
C GLN A 713 8.29 21.18 -44.38
N LEU A 714 8.04 21.13 -43.06
CA LEU A 714 6.77 21.55 -42.46
C LEU A 714 6.62 23.08 -42.35
N LYS A 715 7.68 23.86 -42.63
CA LYS A 715 7.70 25.33 -42.61
C LYS A 715 7.07 25.97 -41.35
N GLY A 716 7.23 25.30 -40.20
CA GLY A 716 6.68 25.74 -38.92
C GLY A 716 5.15 25.65 -38.78
N ARG A 717 4.44 25.04 -39.74
CA ARG A 717 2.97 24.88 -39.70
C ARG A 717 2.52 23.87 -38.65
N LYS A 718 3.34 22.83 -38.41
CA LYS A 718 3.12 21.80 -37.39
C LYS A 718 4.47 21.33 -36.86
N LYS A 719 4.57 21.12 -35.55
CA LYS A 719 5.72 20.45 -34.93
C LYS A 719 5.62 18.94 -35.11
N ILE A 720 6.77 18.29 -35.23
CA ILE A 720 6.84 16.83 -35.21
C ILE A 720 6.69 16.38 -33.76
N ASP A 721 5.60 15.69 -33.45
CA ASP A 721 5.33 15.24 -32.08
C ASP A 721 6.20 14.03 -31.74
N GLN A 722 6.46 13.17 -32.71
CA GLN A 722 7.29 11.98 -32.56
C GLN A 722 8.18 11.83 -33.79
N PHE A 723 9.49 11.74 -33.57
CA PHE A 723 10.43 11.40 -34.62
C PHE A 723 10.82 9.93 -34.51
N GLU A 724 10.56 9.17 -35.57
CA GLU A 724 10.69 7.73 -35.60
C GLU A 724 11.86 7.31 -36.47
N PHE A 725 12.81 6.59 -35.90
CA PHE A 725 13.82 5.94 -36.73
C PHE A 725 13.19 4.76 -37.46
N ALA A 726 13.19 4.83 -38.80
CA ALA A 726 12.58 3.80 -39.63
C ALA A 726 13.20 2.42 -39.36
N ARG A 727 14.50 2.37 -39.05
CA ARG A 727 15.24 1.17 -38.62
C ARG A 727 16.42 1.60 -37.74
N ARG A 728 16.87 0.72 -36.83
CA ARG A 728 18.13 0.93 -36.11
C ARG A 728 19.31 0.75 -37.07
N ASP A 729 20.22 1.71 -37.09
CA ASP A 729 21.53 1.52 -37.69
C ASP A 729 22.41 0.69 -36.75
N GLN A 730 22.69 -0.55 -37.12
CA GLN A 730 23.46 -1.47 -36.29
C GLN A 730 24.97 -1.16 -36.26
N LYS A 731 25.44 -0.26 -37.13
CA LYS A 731 26.85 0.13 -37.18
C LYS A 731 27.16 1.30 -36.26
N VAL A 732 26.14 2.00 -35.78
CA VAL A 732 26.28 3.20 -34.96
C VAL A 732 25.82 2.89 -33.53
N PRO A 733 26.61 3.26 -32.50
CA PRO A 733 26.17 3.18 -31.11
C PRO A 733 24.89 3.99 -30.89
N MET A 734 23.93 3.43 -30.16
CA MET A 734 22.65 4.12 -29.88
C MET A 734 22.84 5.47 -29.20
N GLU A 735 23.89 5.62 -28.39
CA GLU A 735 24.21 6.87 -27.70
C GLU A 735 24.46 8.03 -28.67
N GLU A 736 25.07 7.78 -29.83
CA GLU A 736 25.31 8.82 -30.84
C GLU A 736 23.98 9.29 -31.45
N THR A 737 23.16 8.34 -31.92
CA THR A 737 21.85 8.64 -32.52
C THR A 737 20.92 9.33 -31.54
N PHE A 738 20.77 8.78 -30.33
CA PHE A 738 19.88 9.35 -29.31
C PHE A 738 20.44 10.61 -28.67
N GLY A 739 21.76 10.77 -28.63
CA GLY A 739 22.39 12.03 -28.21
C GLY A 739 21.90 13.19 -29.06
N VAL A 740 21.95 13.04 -30.39
CA VAL A 740 21.44 14.06 -31.32
C VAL A 740 19.93 14.25 -31.16
N LEU A 741 19.14 13.16 -31.15
CA LEU A 741 17.68 13.29 -31.00
C LEU A 741 17.28 13.99 -29.70
N ASN A 742 17.98 13.72 -28.60
CA ASN A 742 17.75 14.38 -27.32
C ASN A 742 18.02 15.89 -27.39
N GLU A 743 18.99 16.36 -28.18
CA GLU A 743 19.18 17.79 -28.43
C GLU A 743 17.93 18.43 -29.06
N PHE A 744 17.31 17.76 -30.04
CA PHE A 744 16.10 18.25 -30.70
C PHE A 744 14.87 18.20 -29.79
N VAL A 745 14.75 17.17 -28.93
CA VAL A 745 13.72 17.08 -27.90
C VAL A 745 13.88 18.22 -26.89
N ASN A 746 15.08 18.42 -26.36
CA ASN A 746 15.38 19.47 -25.37
C ASN A 746 15.19 20.88 -25.95
N ALA A 747 15.47 21.07 -27.25
CA ALA A 747 15.20 22.30 -27.97
C ALA A 747 13.71 22.50 -28.32
N GLY A 748 12.84 21.52 -28.05
CA GLY A 748 11.41 21.57 -28.36
C GLY A 748 11.09 21.57 -29.86
N LYS A 749 12.02 21.09 -30.69
CA LYS A 749 11.87 20.93 -32.14
C LYS A 749 11.10 19.65 -32.49
N ILE A 750 11.28 18.60 -31.69
CA ILE A 750 10.48 17.36 -31.74
C ILE A 750 9.94 17.03 -30.34
N GLY A 751 8.80 16.35 -30.26
CA GLY A 751 8.15 16.03 -28.97
C GLY A 751 8.66 14.77 -28.27
N GLY A 752 9.24 13.83 -29.01
CA GLY A 752 9.76 12.57 -28.47
C GLY A 752 10.34 11.65 -29.54
N VAL A 753 10.93 10.53 -29.09
CA VAL A 753 11.60 9.55 -29.96
C VAL A 753 10.77 8.27 -30.06
N ALA A 754 10.50 7.81 -31.28
CA ALA A 754 9.85 6.54 -31.57
C ALA A 754 10.80 5.58 -32.32
N LEU A 755 10.54 4.28 -32.23
CA LEU A 755 11.37 3.23 -32.84
C LEU A 755 10.50 2.37 -33.77
N SER A 756 11.02 1.98 -34.94
CA SER A 756 10.31 1.07 -35.85
C SER A 756 11.10 -0.22 -36.11
N GLU A 757 10.42 -1.37 -36.08
CA GLU A 757 10.94 -2.71 -36.43
C GLU A 757 12.21 -3.12 -35.67
N VAL A 758 12.24 -2.78 -34.37
CA VAL A 758 13.32 -3.13 -33.43
C VAL A 758 13.01 -4.42 -32.66
N ARG A 759 14.06 -5.10 -32.17
CA ARG A 759 13.91 -6.25 -31.25
C ARG A 759 13.78 -5.81 -29.79
N ALA A 760 13.32 -6.72 -28.93
CA ALA A 760 13.12 -6.44 -27.50
C ALA A 760 14.40 -5.89 -26.82
N GLU A 761 15.57 -6.46 -27.15
CA GLU A 761 16.86 -6.02 -26.63
C GLU A 761 17.17 -4.57 -27.01
N THR A 762 16.80 -4.16 -28.23
CA THR A 762 16.96 -2.79 -28.68
C THR A 762 16.07 -1.83 -27.89
N ILE A 763 14.85 -2.23 -27.53
CA ILE A 763 13.96 -1.43 -26.67
C ILE A 763 14.56 -1.28 -25.27
N HIS A 764 15.00 -2.37 -24.65
CA HIS A 764 15.66 -2.35 -23.34
C HIS A 764 16.93 -1.50 -23.30
N GLU A 765 17.66 -1.41 -24.42
CA GLU A 765 18.82 -0.54 -24.59
C GLU A 765 18.39 0.92 -24.76
N ALA A 766 17.46 1.21 -25.68
CA ALA A 766 17.04 2.56 -26.03
C ALA A 766 16.46 3.36 -24.86
N VAL A 767 15.67 2.72 -23.98
CA VAL A 767 15.09 3.38 -22.79
C VAL A 767 16.12 3.86 -21.77
N LYS A 768 17.38 3.40 -21.88
CA LYS A 768 18.50 3.90 -21.05
C LYS A 768 19.05 5.23 -21.55
N HIS A 769 18.83 5.56 -22.83
CA HIS A 769 19.40 6.72 -23.50
C HIS A 769 18.37 7.82 -23.78
N THR A 770 17.11 7.47 -23.97
CA THR A 770 16.04 8.45 -24.23
C THR A 770 14.67 7.96 -23.77
N LYS A 771 13.71 8.87 -23.64
CA LYS A 771 12.30 8.52 -23.42
C LYS A 771 11.71 8.07 -24.77
N VAL A 772 11.58 6.76 -24.93
CA VAL A 772 10.89 6.16 -26.09
C VAL A 772 9.38 6.36 -25.89
N VAL A 773 8.73 7.03 -26.84
CA VAL A 773 7.29 7.38 -26.73
C VAL A 773 6.39 6.42 -27.48
N ALA A 774 6.91 5.69 -28.47
CA ALA A 774 6.17 4.66 -29.20
C ALA A 774 7.14 3.64 -29.84
N VAL A 775 6.67 2.42 -30.05
CA VAL A 775 7.34 1.41 -30.87
C VAL A 775 6.39 0.94 -31.96
N GLU A 776 6.81 1.06 -33.22
CA GLU A 776 6.03 0.69 -34.37
C GLU A 776 6.50 -0.65 -34.99
N VAL A 777 5.57 -1.57 -35.21
CA VAL A 777 5.82 -2.88 -35.85
C VAL A 777 4.64 -3.33 -36.71
N GLU A 778 4.89 -4.21 -37.68
CA GLU A 778 3.77 -4.87 -38.37
C GLU A 778 3.07 -5.79 -37.37
N LEU A 779 1.79 -5.58 -37.13
CA LEU A 779 0.98 -6.47 -36.30
C LEU A 779 -0.38 -6.68 -36.96
N SER A 780 -0.67 -7.93 -37.32
CA SER A 780 -1.92 -8.36 -37.96
C SER A 780 -2.12 -9.85 -37.71
N MET A 781 -3.25 -10.41 -38.15
CA MET A 781 -3.45 -11.87 -38.07
C MET A 781 -2.43 -12.66 -38.92
N PHE A 782 -1.78 -12.04 -39.90
CA PHE A 782 -0.66 -12.66 -40.64
C PHE A 782 0.70 -12.53 -39.95
N THR A 783 0.81 -11.62 -38.98
CA THR A 783 2.06 -11.21 -38.34
C THR A 783 1.82 -11.08 -36.84
N THR A 784 1.96 -12.18 -36.11
CA THR A 784 1.75 -12.22 -34.65
C THR A 784 3.05 -12.39 -33.86
N ASP A 785 4.21 -12.40 -34.52
CA ASP A 785 5.51 -12.50 -33.87
C ASP A 785 5.78 -11.40 -32.84
N PRO A 786 5.34 -10.12 -32.99
CA PRO A 786 5.55 -9.11 -31.95
C PRO A 786 4.93 -9.47 -30.60
N LEU A 787 3.88 -10.31 -30.60
CA LEU A 787 3.20 -10.78 -29.38
C LEU A 787 4.00 -11.87 -28.64
N LYS A 788 4.98 -12.49 -29.30
CA LYS A 788 5.71 -13.67 -28.82
C LYS A 788 7.22 -13.49 -28.75
N ASN A 789 7.78 -12.55 -29.51
CA ASN A 789 9.23 -12.32 -29.64
C ASN A 789 9.79 -11.34 -28.58
N GLY A 790 8.98 -10.97 -27.58
CA GLY A 790 9.35 -10.08 -26.49
C GLY A 790 9.13 -8.59 -26.75
N VAL A 791 8.82 -8.16 -27.99
CA VAL A 791 8.60 -6.74 -28.31
C VAL A 791 7.40 -6.17 -27.56
N ALA A 792 6.24 -6.83 -27.64
CA ALA A 792 5.05 -6.39 -26.90
C ALA A 792 5.27 -6.40 -25.38
N ALA A 793 5.96 -7.42 -24.86
CA ALA A 793 6.30 -7.53 -23.44
C ALA A 793 7.24 -6.41 -22.98
N ALA A 794 8.27 -6.07 -23.77
CA ALA A 794 9.18 -4.95 -23.48
C ALA A 794 8.43 -3.61 -23.52
N CYS A 795 7.52 -3.42 -24.48
CA CYS A 795 6.66 -2.24 -24.54
C CYS A 795 5.77 -2.14 -23.29
N ALA A 796 5.14 -3.23 -22.87
CA ALA A 796 4.31 -3.29 -21.67
C ALA A 796 5.13 -3.01 -20.40
N GLN A 797 6.35 -3.56 -20.31
CA GLN A 797 7.25 -3.34 -19.17
C GLN A 797 7.59 -1.87 -18.94
N TYR A 798 7.72 -1.08 -20.01
CA TYR A 798 8.10 0.34 -19.93
C TYR A 798 6.92 1.30 -20.14
N GLY A 799 5.69 0.80 -20.28
CA GLY A 799 4.52 1.62 -20.57
C GLY A 799 4.58 2.33 -21.93
N ILE A 800 5.24 1.72 -22.92
CA ILE A 800 5.39 2.27 -24.27
C ILE A 800 4.24 1.76 -25.15
N PRO A 801 3.43 2.63 -25.78
CA PRO A 801 2.43 2.20 -26.77
C PRO A 801 3.06 1.52 -27.98
N LEU A 802 2.42 0.45 -28.46
CA LEU A 802 2.79 -0.27 -29.66
C LEU A 802 1.90 0.19 -30.83
N VAL A 803 2.51 0.83 -31.82
CA VAL A 803 1.82 1.30 -33.03
C VAL A 803 1.85 0.18 -34.08
N ALA A 804 0.68 -0.32 -34.45
CA ALA A 804 0.54 -1.48 -35.31
C ALA A 804 0.28 -1.06 -36.77
N TYR A 805 1.31 -1.12 -37.61
CA TYR A 805 1.14 -0.85 -39.04
C TYR A 805 0.68 -2.08 -39.82
N SER A 806 -0.01 -1.84 -40.94
CA SER A 806 -0.64 -2.88 -41.77
C SER A 806 -1.55 -3.88 -41.01
N PRO A 807 -2.45 -3.42 -40.11
CA PRO A 807 -3.33 -4.31 -39.33
C PRO A 807 -4.25 -5.19 -40.19
N ILE A 808 -4.52 -4.76 -41.43
CA ILE A 808 -5.31 -5.46 -42.45
C ILE A 808 -4.47 -6.32 -43.42
N GLY A 809 -3.25 -6.69 -43.03
CA GLY A 809 -2.37 -7.56 -43.83
C GLY A 809 -1.98 -6.95 -45.18
N ARG A 810 -1.67 -5.64 -45.20
CA ARG A 810 -1.33 -4.87 -46.42
C ARG A 810 -2.41 -4.94 -47.52
N GLY A 811 -3.67 -5.04 -47.10
CA GLY A 811 -4.83 -5.04 -48.00
C GLY A 811 -5.47 -6.40 -48.21
N LEU A 812 -4.83 -7.51 -47.81
CA LEU A 812 -5.38 -8.87 -47.97
C LEU A 812 -6.74 -9.04 -47.26
N LEU A 813 -6.96 -8.33 -46.14
CA LEU A 813 -8.22 -8.40 -45.37
C LEU A 813 -9.25 -7.34 -45.77
N THR A 814 -9.13 -6.74 -46.96
CA THR A 814 -10.09 -5.72 -47.46
C THR A 814 -11.17 -6.28 -48.38
N GLY A 815 -11.03 -7.55 -48.80
CA GLY A 815 -11.88 -8.19 -49.81
C GLY A 815 -11.60 -7.76 -51.25
N GLN A 816 -10.68 -6.80 -51.49
CA GLN A 816 -10.34 -6.33 -52.85
C GLN A 816 -9.28 -7.19 -53.54
N ILE A 817 -8.39 -7.83 -52.77
CA ILE A 817 -7.29 -8.64 -53.28
C ILE A 817 -7.68 -10.11 -53.10
N ARG A 818 -8.12 -10.76 -54.18
CA ARG A 818 -8.56 -12.16 -54.18
C ARG A 818 -7.65 -13.08 -54.98
N LYS A 819 -6.92 -12.53 -55.93
CA LYS A 819 -5.87 -13.19 -56.72
C LYS A 819 -4.69 -12.25 -56.89
N PHE A 820 -3.53 -12.80 -57.24
CA PHE A 820 -2.30 -12.04 -57.45
C PHE A 820 -2.47 -10.84 -58.41
N ASP A 821 -3.25 -11.02 -59.47
CA ASP A 821 -3.48 -9.99 -60.48
C ASP A 821 -4.33 -8.80 -60.01
N ASP A 822 -5.00 -8.91 -58.87
CA ASP A 822 -5.74 -7.79 -58.28
C ASP A 822 -4.80 -6.73 -57.67
N LEU A 823 -3.51 -7.08 -57.46
CA LEU A 823 -2.49 -6.11 -57.09
C LEU A 823 -2.19 -5.19 -58.28
N PRO A 824 -2.12 -3.86 -58.08
CA PRO A 824 -1.67 -2.94 -59.11
C PRO A 824 -0.33 -3.37 -59.71
N SER A 825 -0.16 -3.22 -61.04
CA SER A 825 1.04 -3.66 -61.76
C SER A 825 2.32 -2.99 -61.28
N ASP A 826 2.20 -1.78 -60.73
CA ASP A 826 3.25 -0.94 -60.16
C ASP A 826 3.43 -1.12 -58.64
N SER A 827 2.68 -2.02 -58.01
CA SER A 827 2.76 -2.23 -56.56
C SER A 827 4.03 -2.98 -56.15
N SER A 828 4.76 -2.44 -55.18
CA SER A 828 5.92 -3.10 -54.57
C SER A 828 5.57 -4.43 -53.90
N LEU A 829 4.31 -4.62 -53.49
CA LEU A 829 3.82 -5.88 -52.90
C LEU A 829 4.00 -7.07 -53.85
N ARG A 830 4.02 -6.85 -55.17
CA ARG A 830 4.28 -7.91 -56.16
C ARG A 830 5.65 -8.56 -56.00
N THR A 831 6.58 -7.93 -55.29
CA THR A 831 7.92 -8.47 -54.99
C THR A 831 8.03 -9.11 -53.60
N TYR A 832 6.99 -9.02 -52.78
CA TYR A 832 7.05 -9.46 -51.39
C TYR A 832 6.79 -10.98 -51.32
N PRO A 833 7.53 -11.73 -50.49
CA PRO A 833 7.39 -13.18 -50.42
C PRO A 833 5.95 -13.65 -50.14
N ARG A 834 5.24 -13.01 -49.21
CA ARG A 834 3.85 -13.32 -48.84
C ARG A 834 2.86 -13.25 -50.02
N PHE A 835 3.15 -12.40 -51.01
CA PHE A 835 2.29 -12.15 -52.15
C PHE A 835 2.67 -12.96 -53.39
N GLN A 836 3.77 -13.72 -53.37
CA GLN A 836 4.14 -14.56 -54.52
C GLN A 836 3.07 -15.63 -54.77
N PRO A 837 2.77 -16.00 -56.02
CA PRO A 837 1.64 -16.89 -56.36
C PRO A 837 1.56 -18.18 -55.52
N GLU A 838 2.70 -18.80 -55.24
CA GLU A 838 2.82 -20.03 -54.44
C GLU A 838 2.37 -19.85 -52.98
N ASN A 839 2.68 -18.69 -52.38
CA ASN A 839 2.31 -18.36 -51.01
C ASN A 839 0.91 -17.73 -50.92
N PHE A 840 0.50 -17.04 -51.99
CA PHE A 840 -0.74 -16.27 -52.03
C PHE A 840 -1.96 -17.14 -51.75
N GLU A 841 -2.09 -18.28 -52.44
CA GLU A 841 -3.24 -19.19 -52.26
C GLU A 841 -3.32 -19.77 -50.83
N ILE A 842 -2.17 -20.07 -50.22
CA ILE A 842 -2.12 -20.53 -48.81
C ILE A 842 -2.63 -19.41 -47.90
N ASN A 843 -2.16 -18.18 -48.11
CA ASN A 843 -2.56 -17.03 -47.30
C ASN A 843 -4.04 -16.64 -47.48
N MET A 844 -4.65 -16.94 -48.62
CA MET A 844 -6.09 -16.75 -48.85
C MET A 844 -6.97 -17.67 -47.98
N GLU A 845 -6.44 -18.77 -47.43
CA GLU A 845 -7.17 -19.59 -46.46
C GLU A 845 -7.47 -18.78 -45.18
N LEU A 846 -6.48 -18.05 -44.66
CA LEU A 846 -6.69 -17.18 -43.50
C LEU A 846 -7.69 -16.07 -43.82
N VAL A 847 -7.62 -15.47 -45.01
CA VAL A 847 -8.58 -14.43 -45.43
C VAL A 847 -10.01 -14.96 -45.36
N ARG A 848 -10.30 -16.13 -45.95
CA ARG A 848 -11.64 -16.75 -45.93
C ARG A 848 -12.12 -17.02 -44.50
N LYS A 849 -11.23 -17.49 -43.62
CA LYS A 849 -11.56 -17.73 -42.20
C LYS A 849 -11.89 -16.44 -41.45
N VAL A 850 -11.17 -15.36 -41.72
CA VAL A 850 -11.46 -14.04 -41.13
C VAL A 850 -12.77 -13.47 -41.69
N GLU A 851 -13.06 -13.67 -42.98
CA GLU A 851 -14.33 -13.28 -43.59
C GLU A 851 -15.53 -14.02 -42.95
N GLU A 852 -15.39 -15.32 -42.67
CA GLU A 852 -16.41 -16.11 -41.95
C GLU A 852 -16.69 -15.51 -40.55
N LEU A 853 -15.64 -15.15 -39.80
CA LEU A 853 -15.78 -14.54 -38.48
C LEU A 853 -16.39 -13.14 -38.54
N ALA A 854 -15.92 -12.30 -39.47
CA ALA A 854 -16.45 -10.95 -39.66
C ALA A 854 -17.93 -10.96 -40.06
N ALA A 855 -18.33 -11.88 -40.95
CA ALA A 855 -19.72 -12.07 -41.34
C ALA A 855 -20.59 -12.50 -40.15
N LYS A 856 -20.11 -13.42 -39.31
CA LYS A 856 -20.82 -13.83 -38.08
C LYS A 856 -20.98 -12.67 -37.09
N LYS A 857 -20.01 -11.76 -37.03
CA LYS A 857 -20.03 -10.57 -36.18
C LYS A 857 -20.85 -9.41 -36.76
N GLY A 858 -21.16 -9.45 -38.07
CA GLY A 858 -21.89 -8.40 -38.76
C GLY A 858 -21.04 -7.19 -39.17
N CYS A 859 -19.74 -7.39 -39.44
CA CYS A 859 -18.81 -6.34 -39.85
C CYS A 859 -17.95 -6.73 -41.06
N THR A 860 -17.17 -5.80 -41.60
CA THR A 860 -16.22 -6.11 -42.69
C THR A 860 -14.98 -6.81 -42.14
N SER A 861 -14.30 -7.60 -42.97
CA SER A 861 -13.03 -8.26 -42.58
C SER A 861 -11.95 -7.26 -42.18
N ALA A 862 -11.93 -6.07 -42.81
CA ALA A 862 -11.03 -4.99 -42.44
C ALA A 862 -11.35 -4.46 -41.03
N GLN A 863 -12.62 -4.20 -40.75
CA GLN A 863 -13.07 -3.78 -39.42
C GLN A 863 -12.73 -4.83 -38.37
N PHE A 864 -13.06 -6.10 -38.61
CA PHE A 864 -12.75 -7.18 -37.68
C PHE A 864 -11.25 -7.26 -37.37
N ALA A 865 -10.39 -7.18 -38.40
CA ALA A 865 -8.94 -7.25 -38.25
C ALA A 865 -8.38 -6.05 -37.46
N ILE A 866 -8.80 -4.82 -37.78
CA ILE A 866 -8.35 -3.61 -37.07
C ILE A 866 -8.77 -3.66 -35.59
N ASN A 867 -10.03 -4.04 -35.34
CA ASN A 867 -10.57 -4.11 -34.00
C ASN A 867 -9.96 -5.25 -33.19
N TRP A 868 -9.62 -6.38 -33.82
CA TRP A 868 -8.86 -7.46 -33.18
C TRP A 868 -7.48 -6.96 -32.73
N VAL A 869 -6.74 -6.28 -33.61
CA VAL A 869 -5.43 -5.69 -33.26
C VAL A 869 -5.56 -4.71 -32.11
N ARG A 870 -6.55 -3.81 -32.13
CA ARG A 870 -6.79 -2.87 -31.02
C ARG A 870 -7.10 -3.61 -29.71
N ALA A 871 -8.02 -4.57 -29.77
CA ALA A 871 -8.52 -5.28 -28.61
C ALA A 871 -7.45 -6.16 -27.95
N LEU A 872 -6.35 -6.49 -28.63
CA LEU A 872 -5.20 -7.15 -28.00
C LEU A 872 -4.67 -6.38 -26.78
N SER A 873 -4.84 -5.05 -26.75
CA SER A 873 -4.54 -4.22 -25.56
C SER A 873 -5.25 -4.68 -24.29
N ASN A 874 -6.40 -5.35 -24.44
CA ASN A 874 -7.20 -5.85 -23.32
C ASN A 874 -6.70 -7.20 -22.79
N ARG A 875 -5.78 -7.88 -23.50
CA ARG A 875 -5.23 -9.16 -23.04
C ARG A 875 -4.16 -8.91 -21.97
N PRO A 876 -4.09 -9.75 -20.92
CA PRO A 876 -3.12 -9.60 -19.84
C PRO A 876 -1.67 -9.53 -20.37
N GLY A 877 -0.90 -8.56 -19.87
CA GLY A 877 0.51 -8.38 -20.23
C GLY A 877 0.77 -7.74 -21.59
N MET A 878 -0.26 -7.26 -22.28
CA MET A 878 -0.11 -6.50 -23.53
C MET A 878 0.05 -5.00 -23.28
N PRO A 879 0.84 -4.28 -24.09
CA PRO A 879 0.88 -2.83 -24.06
C PRO A 879 -0.41 -2.26 -24.68
N THR A 880 -0.60 -0.94 -24.59
CA THR A 880 -1.59 -0.28 -25.44
C THR A 880 -1.20 -0.43 -26.91
N ILE A 881 -2.10 -0.97 -27.73
CA ILE A 881 -1.87 -1.23 -29.16
C ILE A 881 -2.78 -0.34 -30.01
N ILE A 882 -2.18 0.47 -30.87
CA ILE A 882 -2.88 1.43 -31.72
C ILE A 882 -2.69 1.05 -33.18
N PRO A 883 -3.71 0.49 -33.85
CA PRO A 883 -3.63 0.19 -35.27
C PRO A 883 -3.64 1.46 -36.12
N ILE A 884 -2.77 1.53 -37.13
CA ILE A 884 -2.70 2.62 -38.10
C ILE A 884 -2.95 2.09 -39.53
N PRO A 885 -4.19 1.68 -39.86
CA PRO A 885 -4.50 1.25 -41.23
C PRO A 885 -4.19 2.36 -42.24
N GLY A 886 -3.61 1.99 -43.38
CA GLY A 886 -3.43 2.91 -44.50
C GLY A 886 -4.70 3.02 -45.34
N ALA A 887 -5.08 4.23 -45.72
CA ALA A 887 -6.22 4.50 -46.60
C ALA A 887 -5.92 5.66 -47.55
N THR A 888 -6.52 5.66 -48.73
CA THR A 888 -6.33 6.68 -49.76
C THR A 888 -7.64 7.36 -50.19
N THR A 889 -8.73 7.07 -49.49
CA THR A 889 -10.07 7.60 -49.76
C THR A 889 -10.82 7.77 -48.45
N SER A 890 -11.65 8.80 -48.34
CA SER A 890 -12.57 9.04 -47.21
C SER A 890 -13.40 7.81 -46.84
N VAL A 891 -14.03 7.15 -47.81
CA VAL A 891 -14.85 5.93 -47.60
C VAL A 891 -14.10 4.82 -46.84
N ARG A 892 -12.82 4.60 -47.17
CA ARG A 892 -12.00 3.61 -46.48
C ARG A 892 -11.61 4.04 -45.07
N VAL A 893 -11.43 5.33 -44.84
CA VAL A 893 -11.20 5.87 -43.50
C VAL A 893 -12.45 5.71 -42.63
N GLU A 894 -13.63 6.03 -43.16
CA GLU A 894 -14.91 5.83 -42.46
C GLU A 894 -15.16 4.37 -42.11
N GLU A 895 -14.83 3.44 -43.01
CA GLU A 895 -14.92 2.00 -42.76
C GLU A 895 -13.94 1.58 -41.65
N ASN A 896 -12.66 1.93 -41.81
CA ASN A 896 -11.56 1.48 -40.96
C ASN A 896 -11.59 2.09 -39.55
N SER A 897 -12.21 3.26 -39.38
CA SER A 897 -12.32 3.96 -38.09
C SER A 897 -13.45 3.43 -37.21
N LYS A 898 -14.33 2.54 -37.71
CA LYS A 898 -15.41 1.97 -36.90
C LYS A 898 -14.87 1.08 -35.78
N VAL A 899 -15.16 1.50 -34.55
CA VAL A 899 -14.90 0.74 -33.32
C VAL A 899 -15.98 -0.31 -33.13
N ILE A 900 -15.56 -1.57 -33.15
CA ILE A 900 -16.36 -2.78 -32.94
C ILE A 900 -15.77 -3.55 -31.77
N GLU A 901 -16.63 -4.07 -30.91
CA GLU A 901 -16.22 -4.88 -29.77
C GLU A 901 -15.77 -6.28 -30.21
N ILE A 902 -14.60 -6.71 -29.73
CA ILE A 902 -14.08 -8.07 -29.89
C ILE A 902 -14.22 -8.77 -28.55
N THR A 903 -14.97 -9.86 -28.53
CA THR A 903 -15.29 -10.64 -27.33
C THR A 903 -14.26 -11.73 -27.08
N GLU A 904 -14.30 -12.35 -25.90
CA GLU A 904 -13.47 -13.52 -25.58
C GLU A 904 -13.72 -14.70 -26.54
N ASP A 905 -14.96 -14.90 -26.98
CA ASP A 905 -15.30 -15.92 -27.98
C ASP A 905 -14.66 -15.63 -29.34
N ASP A 906 -14.60 -14.36 -29.73
CA ASP A 906 -13.91 -13.93 -30.96
C ASP A 906 -12.40 -14.18 -30.85
N PHE A 907 -11.79 -13.85 -29.70
CA PHE A 907 -10.39 -14.16 -29.44
C PHE A 907 -10.11 -15.65 -29.49
N ALA A 908 -10.93 -16.47 -28.84
CA ALA A 908 -10.79 -17.92 -28.85
C ALA A 908 -10.89 -18.50 -30.28
N ALA A 909 -11.80 -17.97 -31.10
CA ALA A 909 -11.94 -18.39 -32.49
C ALA A 909 -10.71 -18.01 -33.34
N VAL A 910 -10.19 -16.79 -33.19
CA VAL A 910 -8.97 -16.36 -33.89
C VAL A 910 -7.75 -17.16 -33.41
N ASP A 911 -7.58 -17.34 -32.10
CA ASP A 911 -6.49 -18.13 -31.52
C ASP A 911 -6.50 -19.57 -32.05
N ALA A 912 -7.68 -20.19 -32.19
CA ALA A 912 -7.83 -21.53 -32.75
C ALA A 912 -7.46 -21.61 -34.24
N ILE A 913 -7.73 -20.56 -35.03
CA ILE A 913 -7.32 -20.46 -36.44
C ILE A 913 -5.79 -20.31 -36.51
N LEU A 914 -5.24 -19.35 -35.77
CA LEU A 914 -3.81 -19.02 -35.79
C LEU A 914 -2.93 -20.14 -35.19
N ALA A 915 -3.48 -20.99 -34.33
CA ALA A 915 -2.77 -22.18 -33.84
C ALA A 915 -2.57 -23.25 -34.93
N LYS A 916 -3.42 -23.27 -35.97
CA LYS A 916 -3.38 -24.25 -37.07
C LYS A 916 -2.86 -23.68 -38.38
N PHE A 917 -2.82 -22.35 -38.51
CA PHE A 917 -2.41 -21.65 -39.70
C PHE A 917 -1.02 -21.04 -39.55
N THR A 918 -0.15 -21.24 -40.54
CA THR A 918 1.14 -20.55 -40.64
C THR A 918 1.16 -19.70 -41.90
N THR A 919 1.42 -18.41 -41.74
CA THR A 919 1.57 -17.48 -42.89
C THR A 919 2.69 -17.96 -43.82
N ALA A 920 2.37 -18.13 -45.10
CA ALA A 920 3.33 -18.51 -46.12
C ALA A 920 4.09 -17.29 -46.64
N GLY A 921 5.42 -17.40 -46.75
CA GLY A 921 6.30 -16.31 -47.17
C GLY A 921 6.57 -15.26 -46.08
N GLY A 922 7.79 -14.72 -46.06
CA GLY A 922 8.19 -13.66 -45.14
C GLY A 922 7.49 -12.30 -45.36
N ARG A 923 7.52 -11.45 -44.33
CA ARG A 923 6.94 -10.08 -44.32
C ARG A 923 7.54 -9.18 -45.39
N TYR A 924 8.85 -9.30 -45.57
CA TYR A 924 9.65 -8.52 -46.49
C TYR A 924 10.63 -9.42 -47.25
N PRO A 925 11.13 -8.98 -48.43
CA PRO A 925 12.30 -9.57 -49.06
C PRO A 925 13.52 -9.58 -48.11
N ALA A 926 14.41 -10.56 -48.27
CA ALA A 926 15.53 -10.82 -47.35
C ALA A 926 16.53 -9.66 -47.17
N HIS A 927 16.57 -8.69 -48.09
CA HIS A 927 17.46 -7.54 -48.01
C HIS A 927 16.94 -6.40 -47.11
N ILE A 928 15.67 -6.46 -46.68
CA ILE A 928 15.09 -5.46 -45.79
C ILE A 928 15.29 -5.92 -44.34
N PRO A 929 15.98 -5.13 -43.50
CA PRO A 929 16.26 -5.52 -42.13
C PRO A 929 14.99 -5.49 -41.27
N LEU A 930 14.87 -6.47 -40.38
CA LEU A 930 13.80 -6.64 -39.39
C LEU A 930 14.41 -6.93 -38.03
N ASN A 931 13.70 -6.59 -36.94
CA ASN A 931 14.12 -6.84 -35.56
C ASN A 931 15.51 -6.23 -35.25
N THR A 932 15.72 -5.00 -35.74
CA THR A 932 17.04 -4.35 -35.75
C THR A 932 17.57 -4.00 -34.37
#